data_AF-Q6RKD0-F1
#
_entry.id   AF-Q6RKD0-F1
#
_cell.length_a   1.000
_cell.length_b   1.000
_cell.length_c   1.000
_cell.angle_alpha   90.00
_cell.angle_beta   90.00
_cell.angle_gamma   90.00
#
_symmetry.space_group_name_H-M   'P 1'
#
loop_
_entity.id
_entity.type
_entity.pdbx_description
1 polymer ?
#
loop_
_entity_poly.entity_id
_entity_poly.type
_entity_poly.pdbx_seq_one_letter_code
_entity_poly.pdbx_strand_id
1 'polypeptide(L)'
;HAWRNALTGAPLNLTPDQVVAIASNIGGKQALETVQRLLPVLCQANGLTPDQVVAIASHGGGKQALETVQRLLPVLCQDHGLTPDQVVAIASNIGGKQALETVQRLLPVLCQDHGLTPDQVVAIASHGGGKQALETVQRLLPVLCQDHGLTPDQVVAIASNIGGKQALETVQRLLPVLCQAHGLTPDQVVAIASNIGGKQALETVQRLLPVLCQDHGLTPAQVVAIASNIGGKQALETVQRLLPVLCQDHGLTPDQVVAIASHDGGKQALETVQRLLPVLCQDHGLTPDQVVAIANNNGGKQALETVQRLLPVLCQDHGLTPDQVVAIASHDGGKQALETVQRLLPVLCQDHGLTPDQVVAIASHDGGKQALETVQRLLPVLCQDHGLTPAQVVAIASHDGGKQALETVQRLLPVLCQDHGLTPDQVVAIASNGGGKQALATVQRLLPVLCQAHGLTPDQVVAIASHDGGKQALETVQRLLPVLCQANGLTPDQVVAIASNGGKQALETVQRLLPVQRLLPVLCQDHGLTQDQVVAIASNIGGKQALETVQRLLPVLCQANGLTQDQVVAIASHDGGKQALETVQRLLPVLCQDHGLTPDQVVAIASHDGGKQALETVQRLLPVLCQDHGLTPAQVVAIANNNGGKQALETVQRLLPVLCQDHGLTPDQVVAIASNSGGKQALETVQRLLPVLCQDHGLTPDQVVAIASNIGGKQALATVQRLLPVLCQDHGLTPDQVVAIANNNGGKQALETVQRLLPVLCQDHGLTPAQVVAIASNNGGKQALETVQRLLPVLCQDHGLTLDQVVAIASNGGSKQALETVQRLLPVLCQDHGLTPDQVVAIANNNGGKQALETVQRLLPVLCQDHGLTLDQVVAIASHDGGKQALETVQRLLPVLCQDHGLTLDQVVAIASNGGKQALETVQRLLPVLCQDHGLTPNQVVAIASNSGGKQALETVQRLLPVLCQDHGLTPNQVVAIASNGGKQALESIVAQLSRPDPALAALTNDHLVALACLGGRPALDAVKKGLPHAPELIRRINRRIPERTSHRVPDLAHVVRVLGFFQSHSHPAQAFDDAMTQFEMSRHGLVQLFRRVGVTEFEARYGTLPPASQRWDRILQASGMKRAKPSPTSAQTPDQASLHA
;
A
#
# COMPACT_ATOMS: atom_id res chain seq x y z
N HIS A 1 -7.40 -61.36 14.13
CA HIS A 1 -7.15 -61.58 15.57
C HIS A 1 -5.83 -62.28 15.87
N ALA A 2 -5.58 -63.52 15.41
CA ALA A 2 -4.31 -64.23 15.69
C ALA A 2 -3.04 -63.44 15.29
N TRP A 3 -3.05 -62.80 14.12
CA TRP A 3 -1.95 -61.96 13.63
C TRP A 3 -1.75 -60.65 14.38
N ARG A 4 -2.80 -60.13 15.06
CA ARG A 4 -2.70 -58.88 15.81
C ARG A 4 -1.72 -59.06 16.95
N ASN A 5 -1.86 -60.12 17.75
CA ASN A 5 -0.95 -60.41 18.86
C ASN A 5 0.49 -60.72 18.42
N ALA A 6 0.67 -61.35 17.25
CA ALA A 6 1.99 -61.72 16.73
C ALA A 6 2.78 -60.54 16.15
N LEU A 7 2.10 -59.52 15.61
CA LEU A 7 2.72 -58.39 14.93
C LEU A 7 2.77 -57.12 15.78
N THR A 8 1.90 -56.99 16.79
CA THR A 8 1.94 -55.87 17.75
C THR A 8 2.95 -56.09 18.88
N GLY A 9 3.47 -57.31 19.04
CA GLY A 9 4.50 -57.63 20.02
C GLY A 9 5.92 -57.36 19.50
N ALA A 10 6.89 -57.33 20.43
CA ALA A 10 8.30 -57.25 20.07
C ALA A 10 8.73 -58.47 19.22
N PRO A 11 9.61 -58.30 18.20
CA PRO A 11 10.35 -57.08 17.87
C PRO A 11 9.69 -56.16 16.82
N LEU A 12 8.48 -56.49 16.33
CA LEU A 12 7.88 -55.83 15.16
C LEU A 12 7.06 -54.57 15.51
N ASN A 13 6.43 -54.55 16.69
CA ASN A 13 5.75 -53.38 17.27
C ASN A 13 4.79 -52.63 16.32
N LEU A 14 4.11 -53.34 15.41
CA LEU A 14 3.12 -52.71 14.53
C LEU A 14 1.88 -52.28 15.32
N THR A 15 1.23 -51.20 14.90
CA THR A 15 -0.04 -50.78 15.52
C THR A 15 -1.19 -51.70 15.09
N PRO A 16 -2.25 -51.83 15.91
CA PRO A 16 -3.46 -52.55 15.53
C PRO A 16 -4.06 -52.10 14.20
N ASP A 17 -3.93 -50.81 13.86
CA ASP A 17 -4.44 -50.21 12.63
C ASP A 17 -3.58 -50.58 11.42
N GLN A 18 -2.25 -50.59 11.58
CA GLN A 18 -1.32 -51.07 10.53
C GLN A 18 -1.59 -52.53 10.17
N VAL A 19 -1.84 -53.39 11.18
CA VAL A 19 -2.20 -54.79 10.94
C VAL A 19 -3.52 -54.92 10.19
N VAL A 20 -4.51 -54.08 10.51
CA VAL A 20 -5.81 -54.06 9.82
C VAL A 20 -5.66 -53.58 8.38
N ALA A 21 -4.86 -52.53 8.12
CA ALA A 21 -4.61 -52.02 6.78
C ALA A 21 -4.05 -53.10 5.85
N ILE A 22 -3.07 -53.88 6.33
CA ILE A 22 -2.50 -55.00 5.55
C ILE A 22 -3.52 -56.13 5.38
N ALA A 23 -4.24 -56.49 6.44
CA ALA A 23 -5.19 -57.60 6.43
C ALA A 23 -6.39 -57.38 5.51
N SER A 24 -6.81 -56.13 5.33
CA SER A 24 -8.05 -55.76 4.63
C SER A 24 -7.97 -55.87 3.10
N ASN A 25 -6.79 -56.18 2.56
CA ASN A 25 -6.55 -56.26 1.12
C ASN A 25 -6.61 -57.70 0.57
N ILE A 26 -6.84 -57.83 -0.74
CA ILE A 26 -6.81 -59.12 -1.43
C ILE A 26 -5.41 -59.75 -1.29
N GLY A 27 -5.35 -60.91 -0.65
CA GLY A 27 -4.09 -61.57 -0.28
C GLY A 27 -3.49 -61.14 1.05
N GLY A 28 -4.22 -60.39 1.89
CA GLY A 28 -3.75 -59.81 3.15
C GLY A 28 -3.12 -60.82 4.12
N LYS A 29 -3.63 -62.05 4.22
CA LYS A 29 -3.01 -63.12 5.02
C LYS A 29 -1.55 -63.38 4.60
N GLN A 30 -1.33 -63.50 3.29
CA GLN A 30 -0.01 -63.75 2.71
C GLN A 30 0.90 -62.52 2.87
N ALA A 31 0.34 -61.32 2.79
CA ALA A 31 1.08 -60.09 3.06
C ALA A 31 1.53 -60.01 4.53
N LEU A 32 0.67 -60.33 5.51
CA LEU A 32 1.01 -60.38 6.94
C LEU A 32 2.12 -61.39 7.24
N GLU A 33 2.05 -62.60 6.68
CA GLU A 33 3.10 -63.63 6.79
C GLU A 33 4.45 -63.10 6.24
N THR A 34 4.39 -62.36 5.13
CA THR A 34 5.58 -61.82 4.48
C THR A 34 6.16 -60.63 5.25
N VAL A 35 5.32 -59.76 5.81
CA VAL A 35 5.74 -58.66 6.69
C VAL A 35 6.44 -59.19 7.92
N GLN A 36 5.89 -60.22 8.58
CA GLN A 36 6.53 -60.85 9.73
C GLN A 36 7.96 -61.33 9.40
N ARG A 37 8.15 -61.88 8.19
CA ARG A 37 9.43 -62.41 7.72
C ARG A 37 10.40 -61.32 7.25
N LEU A 38 9.92 -60.33 6.50
CA LEU A 38 10.76 -59.39 5.76
C LEU A 38 10.92 -58.03 6.42
N LEU A 39 10.05 -57.61 7.35
CA LEU A 39 10.18 -56.30 8.00
C LEU A 39 11.54 -56.13 8.69
N PRO A 40 12.04 -57.07 9.52
CA PRO A 40 13.35 -56.92 10.15
C PRO A 40 14.49 -56.84 9.11
N VAL A 41 14.38 -57.63 8.04
CA VAL A 41 15.40 -57.70 6.98
C VAL A 41 15.45 -56.39 6.19
N LEU A 42 14.30 -55.87 5.78
CA LEU A 42 14.19 -54.63 5.00
C LEU A 42 14.62 -53.42 5.83
N CYS A 43 14.30 -53.39 7.13
CA CYS A 43 14.74 -52.32 8.01
C CYS A 43 16.26 -52.34 8.25
N GLN A 44 16.83 -53.52 8.52
CA GLN A 44 18.26 -53.64 8.85
C GLN A 44 19.17 -53.56 7.63
N ALA A 45 18.81 -54.24 6.53
CA ALA A 45 19.68 -54.36 5.35
C ALA A 45 19.43 -53.26 4.30
N ASN A 46 18.24 -52.66 4.28
CA ASN A 46 17.86 -51.69 3.25
C ASN A 46 17.48 -50.31 3.79
N GLY A 47 17.56 -50.10 5.10
CA GLY A 47 17.30 -48.79 5.74
C GLY A 47 15.86 -48.33 5.68
N LEU A 48 14.91 -49.23 5.36
CA LEU A 48 13.49 -48.90 5.29
C LEU A 48 12.88 -48.73 6.69
N THR A 49 11.89 -47.86 6.84
CA THR A 49 11.14 -47.74 8.09
C THR A 49 10.02 -48.78 8.19
N PRO A 50 9.58 -49.15 9.41
CA PRO A 50 8.40 -50.01 9.57
C PRO A 50 7.17 -49.48 8.82
N ASP A 51 6.96 -48.15 8.83
CA ASP A 51 5.86 -47.51 8.12
C ASP A 51 5.94 -47.68 6.60
N GLN A 52 7.16 -47.58 6.02
CA GLN A 52 7.38 -47.82 4.59
C GLN A 52 7.08 -49.28 4.22
N VAL A 53 7.48 -50.24 5.05
CA VAL A 53 7.17 -51.66 4.83
C VAL A 53 5.66 -51.91 4.91
N VAL A 54 4.97 -51.29 5.87
CA VAL A 54 3.51 -51.37 6.00
C VAL A 54 2.82 -50.75 4.78
N ALA A 55 3.29 -49.60 4.29
CA ALA A 55 2.74 -48.95 3.10
C ALA A 55 2.77 -49.89 1.88
N ILE A 56 3.91 -50.53 1.62
CA ILE A 56 4.06 -51.50 0.51
C ILE A 56 3.10 -52.69 0.70
N ALA A 57 2.94 -53.17 1.92
CA ALA A 57 2.12 -54.33 2.25
C ALA A 57 0.60 -54.05 2.18
N SER A 58 0.18 -52.80 2.25
CA SER A 58 -1.22 -52.38 2.40
C SER A 58 -1.99 -52.24 1.07
N HIS A 59 -1.54 -52.95 0.03
CA HIS A 59 -2.19 -52.97 -1.28
C HIS A 59 -2.40 -54.40 -1.81
N GLY A 60 -3.33 -54.55 -2.75
CA GLY A 60 -3.55 -55.82 -3.45
C GLY A 60 -2.25 -56.35 -4.07
N GLY A 61 -1.82 -57.55 -3.64
CA GLY A 61 -0.53 -58.13 -4.04
C GLY A 61 0.67 -57.75 -3.16
N GLY A 62 0.47 -57.17 -1.97
CA GLY A 62 1.53 -56.68 -1.07
C GLY A 62 2.68 -57.66 -0.78
N LYS A 63 2.39 -58.98 -0.64
CA LYS A 63 3.44 -60.01 -0.55
C LYS A 63 4.43 -59.93 -1.70
N GLN A 64 3.91 -59.90 -2.92
CA GLN A 64 4.70 -59.90 -4.14
C GLN A 64 5.49 -58.59 -4.29
N ALA A 65 4.90 -57.47 -3.86
CA ALA A 65 5.59 -56.19 -3.83
C ALA A 65 6.78 -56.21 -2.85
N LEU A 66 6.59 -56.69 -1.62
CA LEU A 66 7.65 -56.80 -0.60
C LEU A 66 8.81 -57.71 -1.05
N GLU A 67 8.50 -58.89 -1.60
CA GLU A 67 9.52 -59.81 -2.13
C GLU A 67 10.30 -59.18 -3.30
N THR A 68 9.64 -58.36 -4.12
CA THR A 68 10.27 -57.65 -5.24
C THR A 68 11.13 -56.49 -4.76
N VAL A 69 10.69 -55.72 -3.75
CA VAL A 69 11.48 -54.65 -3.12
C VAL A 69 12.75 -55.23 -2.52
N GLN A 70 12.66 -56.32 -1.77
CA GLN A 70 13.84 -56.99 -1.22
C GLN A 70 14.85 -57.36 -2.31
N ARG A 71 14.37 -57.84 -3.46
CA ARG A 71 15.22 -58.25 -4.58
C ARG A 71 15.80 -57.07 -5.38
N LEU A 72 14.99 -56.05 -5.66
CA LEU A 72 15.32 -55.01 -6.62
C LEU A 72 15.79 -53.68 -6.00
N LEU A 73 15.50 -53.39 -4.73
CA LEU A 73 15.92 -52.14 -4.10
C LEU A 73 17.44 -51.92 -4.19
N PRO A 74 18.32 -52.91 -3.87
CA PRO A 74 19.76 -52.71 -4.01
C PRO A 74 20.18 -52.39 -5.44
N VAL A 75 19.62 -53.11 -6.42
CA VAL A 75 19.92 -52.96 -7.85
C VAL A 75 19.47 -51.59 -8.36
N LEU A 76 18.24 -51.18 -8.05
CA LEU A 76 17.68 -49.90 -8.48
C LEU A 76 18.44 -48.71 -7.87
N CYS A 77 18.88 -48.81 -6.61
CA CYS A 77 19.65 -47.75 -5.96
C CYS A 77 21.09 -47.68 -6.50
N GLN A 78 21.76 -48.82 -6.69
CA GLN A 78 23.16 -48.86 -7.11
C GLN A 78 23.33 -48.59 -8.61
N ASP A 79 22.52 -49.23 -9.47
CA ASP A 79 22.71 -49.20 -10.92
C ASP A 79 21.95 -48.07 -11.60
N HIS A 80 20.91 -47.53 -10.95
CA HIS A 80 20.03 -46.50 -11.54
C HIS A 80 19.88 -45.24 -10.70
N GLY A 81 20.59 -45.15 -9.56
CA GLY A 81 20.62 -43.94 -8.72
C GLY A 81 19.30 -43.57 -8.07
N LEU A 82 18.33 -44.50 -8.00
CA LEU A 82 17.06 -44.24 -7.31
C LEU A 82 17.26 -44.22 -5.80
N THR A 83 16.41 -43.45 -5.10
CA THR A 83 16.41 -43.46 -3.63
C THR A 83 15.51 -44.57 -3.07
N PRO A 84 15.76 -45.04 -1.83
CA PRO A 84 14.85 -45.98 -1.17
C PRO A 84 13.39 -45.48 -1.15
N ASP A 85 13.18 -44.18 -0.93
CA ASP A 85 11.84 -43.57 -0.92
C ASP A 85 11.16 -43.65 -2.30
N GLN A 86 11.91 -43.45 -3.38
CA GLN A 86 11.38 -43.61 -4.75
C GLN A 86 10.97 -45.06 -5.03
N VAL A 87 11.77 -46.04 -4.58
CA VAL A 87 11.44 -47.47 -4.71
C VAL A 87 10.17 -47.80 -3.91
N VAL A 88 10.04 -47.26 -2.69
CA VAL A 88 8.83 -47.43 -1.86
C VAL A 88 7.60 -46.83 -2.54
N ALA A 89 7.71 -45.63 -3.14
CA ALA A 89 6.60 -44.99 -3.85
C ALA A 89 6.08 -45.85 -5.01
N ILE A 90 6.99 -46.43 -5.81
CA ILE A 90 6.63 -47.34 -6.90
C ILE A 90 5.97 -48.62 -6.37
N ALA A 91 6.49 -49.17 -5.29
CA ALA A 91 6.04 -50.42 -4.70
C ALA A 91 4.69 -50.33 -3.98
N SER A 92 4.36 -49.16 -3.42
CA SER A 92 3.18 -48.93 -2.57
C SER A 92 1.92 -48.64 -3.39
N ASN A 93 1.63 -49.52 -4.34
CA ASN A 93 0.51 -49.38 -5.28
C ASN A 93 -0.03 -50.77 -5.71
N ILE A 94 -1.28 -50.81 -6.19
CA ILE A 94 -1.83 -52.01 -6.82
C ILE A 94 -0.97 -52.35 -8.05
N GLY A 95 -0.34 -53.54 -8.02
CA GLY A 95 0.60 -53.96 -9.06
C GLY A 95 2.04 -53.45 -8.88
N GLY A 96 2.43 -53.00 -7.68
CA GLY A 96 3.77 -52.47 -7.39
C GLY A 96 4.94 -53.38 -7.81
N LYS A 97 4.80 -54.71 -7.67
CA LYS A 97 5.77 -55.68 -8.25
C LYS A 97 6.00 -55.44 -9.74
N GLN A 98 4.92 -55.35 -10.50
CA GLN A 98 4.97 -55.19 -11.95
C GLN A 98 5.56 -53.84 -12.33
N ALA A 99 5.25 -52.78 -11.55
CA ALA A 99 5.84 -51.47 -11.76
C ALA A 99 7.37 -51.49 -11.54
N LEU A 100 7.84 -52.06 -10.42
CA LEU A 100 9.29 -52.19 -10.13
C LEU A 100 10.05 -52.99 -11.20
N GLU A 101 9.52 -54.15 -11.61
CA GLU A 101 10.14 -54.97 -12.67
C GLU A 101 10.19 -54.20 -14.01
N THR A 102 9.18 -53.36 -14.27
CA THR A 102 9.13 -52.56 -15.51
C THR A 102 10.07 -51.36 -15.45
N VAL A 103 10.21 -50.71 -14.28
CA VAL A 103 11.19 -49.63 -14.07
C VAL A 103 12.60 -50.15 -14.29
N GLN A 104 12.95 -51.28 -13.69
CA GLN A 104 14.26 -51.91 -13.91
C GLN A 104 14.52 -52.15 -15.41
N ARG A 105 13.50 -52.59 -16.17
CA ARG A 105 13.63 -52.88 -17.60
C ARG A 105 13.69 -51.62 -18.48
N LEU A 106 12.85 -50.62 -18.20
CA LEU A 106 12.60 -49.50 -19.12
C LEU A 106 13.28 -48.19 -18.72
N LEU A 107 13.72 -48.02 -17.47
CA LEU A 107 14.38 -46.79 -17.04
C LEU A 107 15.62 -46.46 -17.91
N PRO A 108 16.54 -47.40 -18.21
CA PRO A 108 17.68 -47.09 -19.07
C PRO A 108 17.25 -46.62 -20.47
N VAL A 109 16.29 -47.31 -21.08
CA VAL A 109 15.80 -47.02 -22.44
C VAL A 109 15.11 -45.65 -22.48
N LEU A 110 14.23 -45.37 -21.51
CA LEU A 110 13.51 -44.09 -21.46
C LEU A 110 14.43 -42.89 -21.20
N CYS A 111 15.46 -43.07 -20.37
CA CYS A 111 16.41 -42.00 -20.10
C CYS A 111 17.37 -41.77 -21.28
N GLN A 112 17.89 -42.84 -21.89
CA GLN A 112 18.88 -42.74 -22.97
C GLN A 112 18.25 -42.36 -24.31
N ASP A 113 17.16 -43.03 -24.69
CA ASP A 113 16.59 -42.88 -26.04
C ASP A 113 15.54 -41.77 -26.11
N HIS A 114 14.94 -41.38 -24.99
CA HIS A 114 13.82 -40.42 -24.96
C HIS A 114 14.08 -39.20 -24.06
N GLY A 115 15.27 -39.11 -23.44
CA GLY A 115 15.70 -37.94 -22.67
C GLY A 115 14.89 -37.70 -21.39
N LEU A 116 14.15 -38.69 -20.90
CA LEU A 116 13.45 -38.57 -19.62
C LEU A 116 14.42 -38.64 -18.45
N THR A 117 14.06 -38.01 -17.33
CA THR A 117 14.85 -38.14 -16.09
C THR A 117 14.41 -39.35 -15.26
N PRO A 118 15.28 -39.90 -14.39
CA PRO A 118 14.89 -40.94 -13.45
C PRO A 118 13.66 -40.55 -12.61
N ASP A 119 13.57 -39.28 -12.19
CA ASP A 119 12.43 -38.77 -11.42
C ASP A 119 11.13 -38.79 -12.22
N GLN A 120 11.17 -38.47 -13.51
CA GLN A 120 10.00 -38.57 -14.40
C GLN A 120 9.54 -40.03 -14.57
N VAL A 121 10.48 -40.97 -14.71
CA VAL A 121 10.17 -42.40 -14.78
C VAL A 121 9.53 -42.89 -13.47
N VAL A 122 10.06 -42.45 -12.33
CA VAL A 122 9.49 -42.75 -11.00
C VAL A 122 8.08 -42.19 -10.87
N ALA A 123 7.84 -40.95 -11.31
CA ALA A 123 6.52 -40.32 -11.27
C ALA A 123 5.48 -41.15 -12.06
N ILE A 124 5.82 -41.58 -13.28
CA ILE A 124 4.94 -42.43 -14.11
C ILE A 124 4.65 -43.78 -13.43
N ALA A 125 5.66 -44.37 -12.79
CA ALA A 125 5.58 -45.70 -12.21
C ALA A 125 4.83 -45.74 -10.86
N SER A 126 4.73 -44.62 -10.15
CA SER A 126 4.24 -44.52 -8.77
C SER A 126 2.71 -44.48 -8.63
N HIS A 127 1.99 -45.11 -9.56
CA HIS A 127 0.53 -45.18 -9.57
C HIS A 127 0.03 -46.59 -9.90
N GLY A 128 -1.23 -46.86 -9.53
CA GLY A 128 -1.94 -48.06 -9.97
C GLY A 128 -1.93 -48.18 -11.50
N GLY A 129 -1.30 -49.25 -12.02
CA GLY A 129 -1.08 -49.45 -13.46
C GLY A 129 0.21 -48.85 -14.02
N GLY A 130 1.16 -48.42 -13.19
CA GLY A 130 2.43 -47.80 -13.60
C GLY A 130 3.22 -48.57 -14.67
N LYS A 131 3.23 -49.92 -14.62
CA LYS A 131 3.77 -50.76 -15.71
C LYS A 131 3.18 -50.40 -17.07
N GLN A 132 1.85 -50.34 -17.14
CA GLN A 132 1.13 -50.06 -18.37
C GLN A 132 1.37 -48.63 -18.85
N ALA A 133 1.50 -47.68 -17.92
CA ALA A 133 1.85 -46.30 -18.24
C ALA A 133 3.25 -46.21 -18.86
N LEU A 134 4.27 -46.81 -18.23
CA LEU A 134 5.65 -46.83 -18.76
C LEU A 134 5.75 -47.48 -20.15
N GLU A 135 5.14 -48.65 -20.34
CA GLU A 135 5.11 -49.33 -21.65
C GLU A 135 4.42 -48.47 -22.72
N THR A 136 3.41 -47.69 -22.34
CA THR A 136 2.69 -46.80 -23.26
C THR A 136 3.49 -45.53 -23.56
N VAL A 137 4.19 -44.95 -22.58
CA VAL A 137 5.10 -43.82 -22.78
C VAL A 137 6.21 -44.20 -23.75
N GLN A 138 6.86 -45.36 -23.55
CA GLN A 138 7.86 -45.86 -24.49
C GLN A 138 7.33 -45.94 -25.92
N ARG A 139 6.08 -46.38 -26.10
CA ARG A 139 5.46 -46.53 -27.43
C ARG A 139 5.01 -45.20 -28.05
N LEU A 140 4.42 -44.31 -27.25
CA LEU A 140 3.68 -43.14 -27.76
C LEU A 140 4.42 -41.82 -27.60
N LEU A 141 5.44 -41.71 -26.75
CA LEU A 141 6.20 -40.47 -26.58
C LEU A 141 6.77 -39.95 -27.92
N PRO A 142 7.42 -40.77 -28.77
CA PRO A 142 7.92 -40.28 -30.06
C PRO A 142 6.80 -39.73 -30.96
N VAL A 143 5.67 -40.46 -31.04
CA VAL A 143 4.52 -40.11 -31.88
C VAL A 143 3.82 -38.83 -31.39
N LEU A 144 3.65 -38.68 -30.08
CA LEU A 144 3.01 -37.51 -29.48
C LEU A 144 3.89 -36.26 -29.62
N CYS A 145 5.21 -36.41 -29.48
CA CYS A 145 6.12 -35.27 -29.64
C CYS A 145 6.28 -34.86 -31.10
N GLN A 146 6.47 -35.82 -32.02
CA GLN A 146 6.74 -35.52 -33.44
C GLN A 146 5.48 -35.10 -34.19
N ASP A 147 4.37 -35.85 -34.05
CA ASP A 147 3.18 -35.64 -34.88
C ASP A 147 2.19 -34.63 -34.26
N HIS A 148 2.23 -34.47 -32.93
CA HIS A 148 1.26 -33.64 -32.20
C HIS A 148 1.90 -32.45 -31.47
N GLY A 149 3.22 -32.28 -31.56
CA GLY A 149 3.94 -31.14 -30.99
C GLY A 149 3.94 -31.07 -29.47
N LEU A 150 3.64 -32.17 -28.78
CA LEU A 150 3.69 -32.21 -27.31
C LEU A 150 5.13 -32.28 -26.81
N THR A 151 5.39 -31.78 -25.61
CA THR A 151 6.70 -31.93 -24.97
C THR A 151 6.80 -33.23 -24.18
N PRO A 152 8.02 -33.75 -23.94
CA PRO A 152 8.21 -34.89 -23.03
C PRO A 152 7.57 -34.67 -21.66
N ASP A 153 7.67 -33.46 -21.11
CA ASP A 153 7.07 -33.10 -19.82
C ASP A 153 5.53 -33.20 -19.85
N GLN A 154 4.89 -32.77 -20.94
CA GLN A 154 3.45 -32.92 -21.11
C GLN A 154 3.03 -34.40 -21.18
N VAL A 155 3.80 -35.23 -21.88
CA VAL A 155 3.56 -36.68 -21.94
C VAL A 155 3.72 -37.32 -20.56
N VAL A 156 4.74 -36.92 -19.80
CA VAL A 156 4.97 -37.38 -18.42
C VAL A 156 3.81 -36.98 -17.51
N ALA A 157 3.30 -35.74 -17.61
CA ALA A 157 2.17 -35.27 -16.82
C ALA A 157 0.90 -36.10 -17.08
N ILE A 158 0.60 -36.41 -18.34
CA ILE A 158 -0.54 -37.27 -18.72
C ILE A 158 -0.35 -38.69 -18.16
N ALA A 159 0.87 -39.21 -18.21
CA ALA A 159 1.18 -40.59 -17.82
C ALA A 159 1.23 -40.81 -16.30
N SER A 160 1.57 -39.77 -15.52
CA SER A 160 1.78 -39.81 -14.06
C SER A 160 0.46 -39.76 -13.28
N ASN A 161 -0.49 -40.60 -13.67
CA ASN A 161 -1.83 -40.67 -13.08
C ASN A 161 -2.38 -42.10 -13.13
N ILE A 162 -3.32 -42.43 -12.26
CA ILE A 162 -4.05 -43.71 -12.34
C ILE A 162 -4.77 -43.77 -13.69
N GLY A 163 -4.42 -44.78 -14.50
CA GLY A 163 -4.94 -44.92 -15.86
C GLY A 163 -4.18 -44.11 -16.93
N GLY A 164 -2.95 -43.66 -16.67
CA GLY A 164 -2.14 -42.87 -17.61
C GLY A 164 -2.02 -43.47 -19.02
N LYS A 165 -1.93 -44.81 -19.14
CA LYS A 165 -2.03 -45.50 -20.45
C LYS A 165 -3.27 -45.10 -21.24
N GLN A 166 -4.43 -45.15 -20.59
CA GLN A 166 -5.71 -44.85 -21.22
C GLN A 166 -5.80 -43.38 -21.61
N ALA A 167 -5.24 -42.48 -20.80
CA ALA A 167 -5.17 -41.06 -21.11
C ALA A 167 -4.30 -40.80 -22.34
N LEU A 168 -3.07 -41.36 -22.40
CA LEU A 168 -2.16 -41.22 -23.55
C LEU A 168 -2.77 -41.73 -24.86
N GLU A 169 -3.36 -42.93 -24.85
CA GLU A 169 -4.04 -43.50 -26.03
C GLU A 169 -5.21 -42.62 -26.50
N THR A 170 -5.90 -41.98 -25.55
CA THR A 170 -7.04 -41.09 -25.85
C THR A 170 -6.57 -39.73 -26.38
N VAL A 171 -5.49 -39.17 -25.83
CA VAL A 171 -4.87 -37.93 -26.34
C VAL A 171 -4.40 -38.12 -27.77
N GLN A 172 -3.68 -39.21 -28.06
CA GLN A 172 -3.26 -39.53 -29.43
C GLN A 172 -4.45 -39.56 -30.41
N ARG A 173 -5.59 -40.11 -29.98
CA ARG A 173 -6.78 -40.21 -30.83
C ARG A 173 -7.55 -38.89 -30.96
N LEU A 174 -7.70 -38.13 -29.88
CA LEU A 174 -8.65 -37.02 -29.79
C LEU A 174 -8.01 -35.64 -29.90
N LEU A 175 -6.69 -35.49 -29.68
CA LEU A 175 -6.03 -34.18 -29.77
C LEU A 175 -6.28 -33.51 -31.13
N PRO A 176 -6.11 -34.17 -32.30
CA PRO A 176 -6.38 -33.54 -33.59
C PRO A 176 -7.84 -33.06 -33.72
N VAL A 177 -8.78 -33.89 -33.25
CA VAL A 177 -10.23 -33.62 -33.34
C VAL A 177 -10.64 -32.45 -32.44
N LEU A 178 -10.13 -32.41 -31.21
CA LEU A 178 -10.43 -31.35 -30.25
C LEU A 178 -9.83 -30.02 -30.67
N CYS A 179 -8.60 -30.02 -31.21
CA CYS A 179 -7.97 -28.79 -31.69
C CYS A 179 -8.65 -28.25 -32.95
N GLN A 180 -8.89 -29.10 -33.95
CA GLN A 180 -9.42 -28.64 -35.25
C GLN A 180 -10.92 -28.33 -35.20
N ALA A 181 -11.73 -29.20 -34.57
CA ALA A 181 -13.19 -29.06 -34.61
C ALA A 181 -13.76 -28.25 -33.44
N HIS A 182 -13.04 -28.16 -32.31
CA HIS A 182 -13.54 -27.50 -31.09
C HIS A 182 -12.68 -26.31 -30.64
N GLY A 183 -11.60 -25.98 -31.39
CA GLY A 183 -10.76 -24.81 -31.14
C GLY A 183 -9.97 -24.88 -29.83
N LEU A 184 -9.77 -26.07 -29.26
CA LEU A 184 -8.96 -26.25 -28.06
C LEU A 184 -7.46 -26.19 -28.41
N THR A 185 -6.63 -25.75 -27.46
CA THR A 185 -5.17 -25.80 -27.61
C THR A 185 -4.61 -27.15 -27.15
N PRO A 186 -3.43 -27.55 -27.63
CA PRO A 186 -2.73 -28.73 -27.09
C PRO A 186 -2.58 -28.68 -25.57
N ASP A 187 -2.27 -27.51 -25.00
CA ASP A 187 -2.13 -27.32 -23.55
C ASP A 187 -3.45 -27.57 -22.81
N GLN A 188 -4.59 -27.14 -23.36
CA GLN A 188 -5.90 -27.42 -22.78
C GLN A 188 -6.22 -28.92 -22.81
N VAL A 189 -5.89 -29.62 -23.90
CA VAL A 189 -6.08 -31.08 -24.00
C VAL A 189 -5.18 -31.81 -22.99
N VAL A 190 -3.93 -31.39 -22.84
CA VAL A 190 -2.99 -31.93 -21.85
C VAL A 190 -3.51 -31.72 -20.43
N ALA A 191 -4.03 -30.52 -20.10
CA ALA A 191 -4.59 -30.22 -18.78
C ALA A 191 -5.78 -31.16 -18.44
N ILE A 192 -6.70 -31.38 -19.39
CA ILE A 192 -7.82 -32.30 -19.19
C ILE A 192 -7.33 -33.74 -18.99
N ALA A 193 -6.31 -34.14 -19.75
CA ALA A 193 -5.77 -35.50 -19.74
C ALA A 193 -4.92 -35.84 -18.50
N SER A 194 -4.31 -34.84 -17.87
CA SER A 194 -3.33 -34.99 -16.78
C SER A 194 -3.96 -35.22 -15.40
N ASN A 195 -5.10 -35.90 -15.36
CA ASN A 195 -5.86 -36.18 -14.15
C ASN A 195 -6.33 -37.64 -14.11
N ILE A 196 -6.64 -38.14 -12.91
CA ILE A 196 -7.25 -39.47 -12.75
C ILE A 196 -8.57 -39.51 -13.54
N GLY A 197 -8.64 -40.42 -14.51
CA GLY A 197 -9.78 -40.53 -15.41
C GLY A 197 -9.73 -39.60 -16.63
N GLY A 198 -8.56 -39.04 -16.99
CA GLY A 198 -8.40 -38.12 -18.13
C GLY A 198 -8.99 -38.62 -19.46
N LYS A 199 -8.93 -39.93 -19.75
CA LYS A 199 -9.67 -40.54 -20.89
C LYS A 199 -11.15 -40.18 -20.88
N GLN A 200 -11.80 -40.39 -19.74
CA GLN A 200 -13.24 -40.17 -19.59
C GLN A 200 -13.56 -38.69 -19.70
N ALA A 201 -12.71 -37.81 -19.17
CA ALA A 201 -12.86 -36.37 -19.28
C ALA A 201 -12.77 -35.92 -20.75
N LEU A 202 -11.74 -36.33 -21.50
CA LEU A 202 -11.57 -36.01 -22.92
C LEU A 202 -12.74 -36.48 -23.79
N GLU A 203 -13.19 -37.73 -23.62
CA GLU A 203 -14.34 -38.28 -24.35
C GLU A 203 -15.63 -37.49 -24.04
N THR A 204 -15.76 -37.00 -22.81
CA THR A 204 -16.92 -36.21 -22.38
C THR A 204 -16.85 -34.79 -22.91
N VAL A 205 -15.68 -34.15 -22.93
CA VAL A 205 -15.47 -32.83 -23.54
C VAL A 205 -15.79 -32.88 -25.03
N GLN A 206 -15.29 -33.88 -25.76
CA GLN A 206 -15.63 -34.05 -27.18
C GLN A 206 -17.15 -34.13 -27.40
N ARG A 207 -17.87 -34.81 -26.51
CA ARG A 207 -19.33 -34.99 -26.62
C ARG A 207 -20.13 -33.76 -26.19
N LEU A 208 -19.74 -33.11 -25.09
CA LEU A 208 -20.56 -32.10 -24.41
C LEU A 208 -20.12 -30.65 -24.66
N LEU A 209 -18.89 -30.38 -25.13
CA LEU A 209 -18.44 -29.02 -25.39
C LEU A 209 -19.39 -28.28 -26.35
N PRO A 210 -19.83 -28.85 -27.51
CA PRO A 210 -20.75 -28.15 -28.40
C PRO A 210 -22.07 -27.77 -27.71
N VAL A 211 -22.65 -28.71 -26.96
CA VAL A 211 -23.94 -28.53 -26.26
C VAL A 211 -23.84 -27.51 -25.13
N LEU A 212 -22.77 -27.55 -24.35
CA LEU A 212 -22.56 -26.60 -23.25
C LEU A 212 -22.29 -25.17 -23.75
N CYS A 213 -21.57 -25.03 -24.87
CA CYS A 213 -21.33 -23.72 -25.45
C CYS A 213 -22.56 -23.13 -26.14
N GLN A 214 -23.26 -23.93 -26.94
CA GLN A 214 -24.40 -23.44 -27.73
C GLN A 214 -25.66 -23.24 -26.88
N ASP A 215 -26.01 -24.22 -26.03
CA ASP A 215 -27.30 -24.21 -25.33
C ASP A 215 -27.20 -23.54 -23.94
N HIS A 216 -26.02 -23.51 -23.34
CA HIS A 216 -25.83 -23.01 -21.97
C HIS A 216 -24.91 -21.79 -21.88
N GLY A 217 -24.43 -21.27 -23.02
CA GLY A 217 -23.62 -20.05 -23.10
C GLY A 217 -22.25 -20.15 -22.43
N LEU A 218 -21.75 -21.36 -22.14
CA LEU A 218 -20.43 -21.54 -21.55
C LEU A 218 -19.34 -21.33 -22.60
N THR A 219 -18.17 -20.87 -22.15
CA THR A 219 -16.99 -20.75 -23.01
C THR A 219 -16.20 -22.06 -23.06
N PRO A 220 -15.44 -22.32 -24.14
CA PRO A 220 -14.51 -23.46 -24.18
C PRO A 220 -13.54 -23.48 -22.98
N ALA A 221 -13.09 -22.30 -22.53
CA ALA A 221 -12.23 -22.18 -21.36
C ALA A 221 -12.92 -22.66 -20.06
N GLN A 222 -14.19 -22.33 -19.86
CA GLN A 222 -14.97 -22.81 -18.71
C GLN A 222 -15.18 -24.32 -18.76
N VAL A 223 -15.46 -24.88 -19.95
CA VAL A 223 -15.60 -26.34 -20.13
C VAL A 223 -14.27 -27.05 -19.81
N VAL A 224 -13.14 -26.51 -20.27
CA VAL A 224 -11.81 -27.04 -19.94
C VAL A 224 -11.53 -26.96 -18.44
N ALA A 225 -11.90 -25.86 -17.78
CA ALA A 225 -11.70 -25.69 -16.33
C ALA A 225 -12.50 -26.72 -15.52
N ILE A 226 -13.74 -27.04 -15.93
CA ILE A 226 -14.55 -28.09 -15.27
C ILE A 226 -13.94 -29.48 -15.52
N ALA A 227 -13.46 -29.73 -16.74
CA ALA A 227 -12.95 -31.03 -17.16
C ALA A 227 -11.57 -31.40 -16.58
N SER A 228 -10.75 -30.40 -16.27
CA SER A 228 -9.36 -30.55 -15.81
C SER A 228 -9.20 -30.93 -14.33
N ASN A 229 -10.14 -31.72 -13.79
CA ASN A 229 -10.15 -32.17 -12.40
C ASN A 229 -10.46 -33.68 -12.31
N ILE A 230 -10.18 -34.30 -11.17
CA ILE A 230 -10.54 -35.69 -10.91
C ILE A 230 -12.06 -35.83 -10.95
N GLY A 231 -12.53 -36.67 -11.87
CA GLY A 231 -13.96 -36.83 -12.12
C GLY A 231 -14.58 -35.76 -13.03
N GLY A 232 -13.79 -35.03 -13.82
CA GLY A 232 -14.26 -34.01 -14.76
C GLY A 232 -15.42 -34.45 -15.67
N LYS A 233 -15.45 -35.72 -16.09
CA LYS A 233 -16.63 -36.31 -16.78
C LYS A 233 -17.93 -36.11 -15.98
N GLN A 234 -17.87 -36.48 -14.71
CA GLN A 234 -19.03 -36.41 -13.80
C GLN A 234 -19.44 -34.96 -13.55
N ALA A 235 -18.47 -34.05 -13.42
CA ALA A 235 -18.73 -32.64 -13.27
C ALA A 235 -19.44 -32.06 -14.52
N LEU A 236 -18.92 -32.31 -15.72
CA LEU A 236 -19.53 -31.86 -16.98
C LEU A 236 -20.96 -32.39 -17.19
N GLU A 237 -21.19 -33.69 -16.96
CA GLU A 237 -22.53 -34.29 -17.04
C GLU A 237 -23.50 -33.67 -16.03
N THR A 238 -22.99 -33.26 -14.86
CA THR A 238 -23.80 -32.62 -13.82
C THR A 238 -24.08 -31.16 -14.14
N VAL A 239 -23.11 -30.42 -14.69
CA VAL A 239 -23.31 -29.04 -15.17
C VAL A 239 -24.39 -29.00 -16.25
N GLN A 240 -24.31 -29.89 -17.25
CA GLN A 240 -25.34 -29.99 -18.29
C GLN A 240 -26.74 -30.20 -17.68
N ARG A 241 -26.84 -31.02 -16.62
CA ARG A 241 -28.12 -31.34 -15.98
C ARG A 241 -28.63 -30.24 -15.04
N LEU A 242 -27.76 -29.62 -14.26
CA LEU A 242 -28.13 -28.76 -13.13
C LEU A 242 -27.95 -27.27 -13.39
N LEU A 243 -27.16 -26.84 -14.37
CA LEU A 243 -26.98 -25.41 -14.67
C LEU A 243 -28.30 -24.70 -14.90
N PRO A 244 -29.26 -25.20 -15.71
CA PRO A 244 -30.53 -24.52 -15.92
C PRO A 244 -31.33 -24.35 -14.61
N VAL A 245 -31.38 -25.40 -13.78
CA VAL A 245 -32.13 -25.41 -12.51
C VAL A 245 -31.50 -24.48 -11.48
N LEU A 246 -30.17 -24.45 -11.38
CA LEU A 246 -29.45 -23.58 -10.45
C LEU A 246 -29.56 -22.10 -10.85
N CYS A 247 -29.56 -21.81 -12.15
CA CYS A 247 -29.72 -20.43 -12.62
C CYS A 247 -31.15 -19.92 -12.48
N GLN A 248 -32.14 -20.73 -12.89
CA GLN A 248 -33.54 -20.29 -12.92
C GLN A 248 -34.18 -20.28 -11.52
N ASP A 249 -33.97 -21.33 -10.73
CA ASP A 249 -34.68 -21.51 -9.46
C ASP A 249 -33.91 -20.94 -8.26
N HIS A 250 -32.58 -20.84 -8.36
CA HIS A 250 -31.70 -20.45 -7.23
C HIS A 250 -30.95 -19.15 -7.48
N GLY A 251 -31.14 -18.50 -8.64
CA GLY A 251 -30.54 -17.21 -8.97
C GLY A 251 -29.02 -17.22 -9.11
N LEU A 252 -28.40 -18.39 -9.26
CA LEU A 252 -26.96 -18.50 -9.47
C LEU A 252 -26.58 -18.11 -10.90
N THR A 253 -25.40 -17.53 -11.08
CA THR A 253 -24.88 -17.24 -12.43
C THR A 253 -24.20 -18.47 -13.05
N PRO A 254 -24.10 -18.57 -14.39
CA PRO A 254 -23.30 -19.61 -15.03
C PRO A 254 -21.86 -19.64 -14.51
N ASP A 255 -21.26 -18.47 -14.25
CA ASP A 255 -19.90 -18.37 -13.70
C ASP A 255 -19.79 -18.97 -12.29
N GLN A 256 -20.79 -18.75 -11.44
CA GLN A 256 -20.85 -19.37 -10.10
C GLN A 256 -20.99 -20.90 -10.20
N VAL A 257 -21.83 -21.39 -11.11
CA VAL A 257 -21.99 -22.84 -11.33
C VAL A 257 -20.69 -23.46 -11.85
N VAL A 258 -20.00 -22.80 -12.78
CA VAL A 258 -18.70 -23.23 -13.29
C VAL A 258 -17.68 -23.27 -12.16
N ALA A 259 -17.59 -22.23 -11.33
CA ALA A 259 -16.66 -22.17 -10.20
C ALA A 259 -16.82 -23.40 -9.29
N ILE A 260 -18.04 -23.69 -8.84
CA ILE A 260 -18.34 -24.85 -7.99
C ILE A 260 -17.99 -26.19 -8.68
N ALA A 261 -18.19 -26.27 -9.99
CA ALA A 261 -17.94 -27.48 -10.76
C ALA A 261 -16.45 -27.73 -11.06
N SER A 262 -15.62 -26.69 -11.01
CA SER A 262 -14.20 -26.70 -11.39
C SER A 262 -13.26 -27.21 -10.29
N HIS A 263 -13.72 -28.15 -9.45
CA HIS A 263 -12.95 -28.77 -8.37
C HIS A 263 -13.14 -30.28 -8.34
N ASP A 264 -12.25 -30.98 -7.62
CA ASP A 264 -12.41 -32.40 -7.36
C ASP A 264 -13.72 -32.67 -6.61
N GLY A 265 -14.56 -33.51 -7.20
CA GLY A 265 -15.90 -33.76 -6.68
C GLY A 265 -16.92 -32.66 -7.01
N GLY A 266 -16.69 -31.80 -8.00
CA GLY A 266 -17.63 -30.74 -8.43
C GLY A 266 -19.07 -31.22 -8.66
N LYS A 267 -19.27 -32.45 -9.17
CA LYS A 267 -20.60 -33.10 -9.21
C LYS A 267 -21.28 -33.12 -7.84
N GLN A 268 -20.55 -33.59 -6.82
CA GLN A 268 -21.07 -33.71 -5.47
C GLN A 268 -21.36 -32.35 -4.85
N ALA A 269 -20.52 -31.36 -5.12
CA ALA A 269 -20.75 -29.98 -4.68
C ALA A 269 -22.02 -29.40 -5.30
N LEU A 270 -22.19 -29.48 -6.64
CA LEU A 270 -23.39 -29.00 -7.33
C LEU A 270 -24.69 -29.65 -6.84
N GLU A 271 -24.71 -30.98 -6.70
CA GLU A 271 -25.88 -31.71 -6.17
C GLU A 271 -26.21 -31.27 -4.73
N THR A 272 -25.18 -30.92 -3.95
CA THR A 272 -25.37 -30.46 -2.56
C THR A 272 -25.84 -29.02 -2.50
N VAL A 273 -25.34 -28.14 -3.38
CA VAL A 273 -25.81 -26.75 -3.51
C VAL A 273 -27.28 -26.72 -3.88
N GLN A 274 -27.69 -27.50 -4.89
CA GLN A 274 -29.10 -27.61 -5.27
C GLN A 274 -29.99 -28.01 -4.07
N ARG A 275 -29.51 -28.93 -3.23
CA ARG A 275 -30.27 -29.43 -2.08
C ARG A 275 -30.27 -28.46 -0.88
N LEU A 276 -29.13 -27.84 -0.58
CA LEU A 276 -28.91 -27.13 0.68
C LEU A 276 -28.97 -25.61 0.56
N LEU A 277 -28.83 -25.02 -0.63
CA LEU A 277 -28.89 -23.56 -0.80
C LEU A 277 -30.19 -22.97 -0.22
N PRO A 278 -31.40 -23.49 -0.52
CA PRO A 278 -32.62 -22.93 0.04
C PRO A 278 -32.66 -23.00 1.57
N VAL A 279 -32.19 -24.12 2.14
CA VAL A 279 -32.17 -24.35 3.59
C VAL A 279 -31.19 -23.41 4.29
N LEU A 280 -29.96 -23.29 3.76
CA LEU A 280 -28.92 -22.43 4.32
C LEU A 280 -29.32 -20.94 4.26
N CYS A 281 -30.00 -20.52 3.19
CA CYS A 281 -30.46 -19.14 3.06
C CYS A 281 -31.63 -18.83 4.00
N GLN A 282 -32.63 -19.72 4.07
CA GLN A 282 -33.85 -19.48 4.86
C GLN A 282 -33.63 -19.67 6.36
N ASP A 283 -32.96 -20.75 6.76
CA ASP A 283 -32.85 -21.15 8.16
C ASP A 283 -31.61 -20.55 8.86
N HIS A 284 -30.59 -20.16 8.09
CA HIS A 284 -29.31 -19.67 8.65
C HIS A 284 -28.90 -18.29 8.14
N GLY A 285 -29.73 -17.65 7.29
CA GLY A 285 -29.50 -16.29 6.81
C GLY A 285 -28.26 -16.12 5.93
N LEU A 286 -27.73 -17.21 5.37
CA LEU A 286 -26.60 -17.13 4.46
C LEU A 286 -27.03 -16.60 3.09
N THR A 287 -26.15 -15.87 2.41
CA THR A 287 -26.41 -15.43 1.03
C THR A 287 -26.06 -16.53 0.02
N PRO A 288 -26.63 -16.51 -1.20
CA PRO A 288 -26.21 -17.40 -2.28
C PRO A 288 -24.69 -17.33 -2.53
N ASP A 289 -24.11 -16.13 -2.47
CA ASP A 289 -22.66 -15.93 -2.65
C ASP A 289 -21.83 -16.61 -1.55
N GLN A 290 -22.29 -16.58 -0.29
CA GLN A 290 -21.63 -17.30 0.81
C GLN A 290 -21.72 -18.81 0.62
N VAL A 291 -22.87 -19.33 0.17
CA VAL A 291 -23.03 -20.76 -0.14
C VAL A 291 -22.13 -21.18 -1.30
N VAL A 292 -22.03 -20.35 -2.34
CA VAL A 292 -21.10 -20.56 -3.47
C VAL A 292 -19.65 -20.57 -2.99
N ALA A 293 -19.26 -19.62 -2.13
CA ALA A 293 -17.90 -19.55 -1.59
C ALA A 293 -17.50 -20.83 -0.83
N ILE A 294 -18.41 -21.39 -0.01
CA ILE A 294 -18.18 -22.66 0.69
C ILE A 294 -18.07 -23.83 -0.30
N ALA A 295 -18.93 -23.84 -1.32
CA ALA A 295 -19.02 -24.93 -2.29
C ALA A 295 -17.86 -24.97 -3.29
N ASN A 296 -17.24 -23.82 -3.56
CA ASN A 296 -16.19 -23.60 -4.56
C ASN A 296 -14.79 -24.04 -4.06
N ASN A 297 -14.70 -25.24 -3.46
CA ASN A 297 -13.46 -25.82 -2.95
C ASN A 297 -13.50 -27.35 -3.06
N ASN A 298 -12.34 -28.01 -2.98
CA ASN A 298 -12.28 -29.47 -2.93
C ASN A 298 -13.02 -29.98 -1.68
N GLY A 299 -13.97 -30.88 -1.90
CA GLY A 299 -14.84 -31.36 -0.84
C GLY A 299 -15.93 -30.38 -0.42
N GLY A 300 -16.31 -29.41 -1.26
CA GLY A 300 -17.37 -28.43 -0.98
C GLY A 300 -18.69 -29.04 -0.48
N LYS A 301 -19.08 -30.24 -0.95
CA LYS A 301 -20.20 -31.02 -0.38
C LYS A 301 -20.05 -31.22 1.13
N GLN A 302 -18.87 -31.67 1.55
CA GLN A 302 -18.59 -31.96 2.96
C GLN A 302 -18.61 -30.68 3.79
N ALA A 303 -18.09 -29.58 3.25
CA ALA A 303 -18.12 -28.27 3.91
C ALA A 303 -19.56 -27.78 4.09
N LEU A 304 -20.39 -27.80 3.04
CA LEU A 304 -21.81 -27.40 3.11
C LEU A 304 -22.62 -28.21 4.12
N GLU A 305 -22.51 -29.55 4.10
CA GLU A 305 -23.20 -30.42 5.07
C GLU A 305 -22.74 -30.14 6.51
N THR A 306 -21.48 -29.75 6.68
CA THR A 306 -20.92 -29.43 8.01
C THR A 306 -21.36 -28.05 8.48
N VAL A 307 -21.41 -27.04 7.61
CA VAL A 307 -21.94 -25.71 7.92
C VAL A 307 -23.39 -25.81 8.36
N GLN A 308 -24.24 -26.51 7.60
CA GLN A 308 -25.64 -26.73 7.99
C GLN A 308 -25.76 -27.32 9.40
N ARG A 309 -24.89 -28.28 9.74
CA ARG A 309 -24.92 -28.96 11.04
C ARG A 309 -24.34 -28.13 12.19
N LEU A 310 -23.23 -27.41 11.96
CA LEU A 310 -22.43 -26.80 13.02
C LEU A 310 -22.60 -25.29 13.16
N LEU A 311 -23.13 -24.58 12.16
CA LEU A 311 -23.33 -23.13 12.24
C LEU A 311 -24.15 -22.71 13.47
N PRO A 312 -25.29 -23.34 13.79
CA PRO A 312 -26.05 -22.97 14.99
C PRO A 312 -25.25 -23.14 16.29
N VAL A 313 -24.49 -24.24 16.40
CA VAL A 313 -23.69 -24.58 17.59
C VAL A 313 -22.50 -23.64 17.75
N LEU A 314 -21.81 -23.32 16.66
CA LEU A 314 -20.67 -22.40 16.68
C LEU A 314 -21.09 -20.96 16.99
N CYS A 315 -22.25 -20.52 16.49
CA CYS A 315 -22.76 -19.19 16.81
C CYS A 315 -23.26 -19.08 18.25
N GLN A 316 -24.05 -20.06 18.73
CA GLN A 316 -24.68 -19.99 20.04
C GLN A 316 -23.69 -20.27 21.18
N ASP A 317 -22.88 -21.34 21.06
CA ASP A 317 -22.04 -21.80 22.17
C ASP A 317 -20.65 -21.14 22.17
N HIS A 318 -20.16 -20.69 21.01
CA HIS A 318 -18.79 -20.18 20.84
C HIS A 318 -18.74 -18.71 20.41
N GLY A 319 -19.90 -18.07 20.20
CA GLY A 319 -20.01 -16.65 19.87
C GLY A 319 -19.44 -16.27 18.50
N LEU A 320 -19.25 -17.24 17.59
CA LEU A 320 -18.79 -16.95 16.23
C LEU A 320 -19.90 -16.34 15.38
N THR A 321 -19.54 -15.47 14.44
CA THR A 321 -20.51 -14.94 13.47
C THR A 321 -20.71 -15.91 12.30
N PRO A 322 -21.85 -15.85 11.58
CA PRO A 322 -22.03 -16.61 10.34
C PRO A 322 -20.90 -16.35 9.34
N ASP A 323 -20.43 -15.12 9.23
CA ASP A 323 -19.31 -14.75 8.35
C ASP A 323 -18.00 -15.45 8.75
N GLN A 324 -17.72 -15.60 10.04
CA GLN A 324 -16.55 -16.34 10.52
C GLN A 324 -16.67 -17.83 10.22
N VAL A 325 -17.86 -18.42 10.38
CA VAL A 325 -18.11 -19.83 10.04
C VAL A 325 -17.96 -20.06 8.53
N VAL A 326 -18.48 -19.15 7.70
CA VAL A 326 -18.32 -19.18 6.25
C VAL A 326 -16.84 -19.08 5.86
N ALA A 327 -16.08 -18.18 6.49
CA ALA A 327 -14.65 -18.02 6.24
C ALA A 327 -13.88 -19.32 6.51
N ILE A 328 -14.10 -19.96 7.67
CA ILE A 328 -13.46 -21.25 8.01
C ILE A 328 -13.83 -22.35 7.00
N ALA A 329 -15.07 -22.34 6.51
CA ALA A 329 -15.60 -23.36 5.63
C ALA A 329 -15.17 -23.22 4.16
N SER A 330 -14.72 -22.03 3.74
CA SER A 330 -14.46 -21.68 2.34
C SER A 330 -13.03 -22.02 1.89
N HIS A 331 -12.52 -23.18 2.32
CA HIS A 331 -11.17 -23.68 2.03
C HIS A 331 -11.18 -25.20 1.84
N ASP A 332 -10.11 -25.74 1.26
CA ASP A 332 -9.95 -27.18 1.10
C ASP A 332 -9.90 -27.86 2.46
N GLY A 333 -10.84 -28.80 2.66
CA GLY A 333 -11.03 -29.45 3.95
C GLY A 333 -11.78 -28.62 4.99
N GLY A 334 -12.58 -27.61 4.59
CA GLY A 334 -13.38 -26.77 5.49
C GLY A 334 -14.23 -27.55 6.52
N LYS A 335 -14.74 -28.74 6.18
CA LYS A 335 -15.36 -29.66 7.16
C LYS A 335 -14.45 -29.96 8.35
N GLN A 336 -13.21 -30.33 8.06
CA GLN A 336 -12.21 -30.70 9.07
C GLN A 336 -11.83 -29.50 9.92
N ALA A 337 -11.71 -28.32 9.32
CA ALA A 337 -11.44 -27.08 10.03
C ALA A 337 -12.59 -26.75 11.00
N LEU A 338 -13.84 -26.76 10.54
CA LEU A 338 -15.03 -26.50 11.38
C LEU A 338 -15.14 -27.47 12.57
N GLU A 339 -15.00 -28.77 12.33
CA GLU A 339 -15.04 -29.78 13.42
C GLU A 339 -13.89 -29.58 14.43
N THR A 340 -12.74 -29.09 13.97
CA THR A 340 -11.60 -28.81 14.83
C THR A 340 -11.78 -27.52 15.61
N VAL A 341 -12.36 -26.47 15.02
CA VAL A 341 -12.72 -25.23 15.71
C VAL A 341 -13.70 -25.52 16.83
N GLN A 342 -14.79 -26.25 16.55
CA GLN A 342 -15.74 -26.66 17.59
C GLN A 342 -15.07 -27.39 18.75
N ARG A 343 -14.08 -28.25 18.46
CA ARG A 343 -13.39 -29.05 19.48
C ARG A 343 -12.33 -28.27 20.26
N LEU A 344 -11.55 -27.42 19.59
CA LEU A 344 -10.34 -26.82 20.14
C LEU A 344 -10.46 -25.34 20.51
N LEU A 345 -11.46 -24.61 20.00
CA LEU A 345 -11.65 -23.20 20.36
C LEU A 345 -11.73 -22.99 21.88
N PRO A 346 -12.52 -23.77 22.65
CA PRO A 346 -12.57 -23.58 24.11
C PRO A 346 -11.20 -23.76 24.78
N VAL A 347 -10.44 -24.78 24.38
CA VAL A 347 -9.12 -25.12 24.95
C VAL A 347 -8.07 -24.07 24.58
N LEU A 348 -8.08 -23.60 23.33
CA LEU A 348 -7.14 -22.58 22.86
C LEU A 348 -7.40 -21.21 23.52
N CYS A 349 -8.66 -20.87 23.76
CA CYS A 349 -9.00 -19.63 24.46
C CYS A 349 -8.69 -19.70 25.97
N GLN A 350 -9.09 -20.78 26.63
CA GLN A 350 -8.95 -20.92 28.09
C GLN A 350 -7.50 -21.17 28.52
N ASP A 351 -6.81 -22.10 27.86
CA ASP A 351 -5.50 -22.56 28.32
C ASP A 351 -4.34 -21.77 27.68
N HIS A 352 -4.55 -21.19 26.48
CA HIS A 352 -3.50 -20.54 25.70
C HIS A 352 -3.74 -19.03 25.48
N GLY A 353 -4.85 -18.49 25.97
CA GLY A 353 -5.16 -17.06 25.90
C GLY A 353 -5.39 -16.52 24.48
N LEU A 354 -5.68 -17.38 23.50
CA LEU A 354 -6.00 -16.95 22.14
C LEU A 354 -7.41 -16.39 22.07
N THR A 355 -7.64 -15.40 21.21
CA THR A 355 -8.99 -14.88 20.96
C THR A 355 -9.73 -15.76 19.94
N PRO A 356 -11.08 -15.75 19.93
CA PRO A 356 -11.85 -16.41 18.87
C PRO A 356 -11.41 -15.96 17.46
N ASP A 357 -11.14 -14.67 17.28
CA ASP A 357 -10.66 -14.13 16.00
C ASP A 357 -9.30 -14.72 15.57
N GLN A 358 -8.38 -14.94 16.52
CA GLN A 358 -7.10 -15.60 16.22
C GLN A 358 -7.30 -17.07 15.84
N VAL A 359 -8.22 -17.78 16.50
CA VAL A 359 -8.55 -19.18 16.16
C VAL A 359 -9.19 -19.25 14.77
N VAL A 360 -10.10 -18.34 14.45
CA VAL A 360 -10.72 -18.21 13.12
C VAL A 360 -9.66 -17.93 12.05
N ALA A 361 -8.72 -17.01 12.31
CA ALA A 361 -7.63 -16.70 11.39
C ALA A 361 -6.76 -17.93 11.09
N ILE A 362 -6.37 -18.71 12.11
CA ILE A 362 -5.60 -19.94 11.90
C ILE A 362 -6.38 -20.99 11.10
N ALA A 363 -7.69 -21.07 11.33
CA ALA A 363 -8.56 -22.09 10.75
C ALA A 363 -8.98 -21.81 9.30
N SER A 364 -8.97 -20.54 8.87
CA SER A 364 -9.47 -20.09 7.57
C SER A 364 -8.39 -20.21 6.47
N HIS A 365 -7.81 -21.40 6.35
CA HIS A 365 -6.76 -21.75 5.39
C HIS A 365 -6.81 -23.24 5.04
N ASP A 366 -6.18 -23.61 3.94
CA ASP A 366 -6.08 -25.00 3.54
C ASP A 366 -5.28 -25.79 4.59
N GLY A 367 -5.92 -26.83 5.14
CA GLY A 367 -5.36 -27.58 6.25
C GLY A 367 -5.47 -26.90 7.62
N GLY A 368 -6.41 -25.96 7.82
CA GLY A 368 -6.64 -25.27 9.10
C GLY A 368 -6.76 -26.19 10.32
N LYS A 369 -7.33 -27.40 10.17
CA LYS A 369 -7.30 -28.46 11.21
C LYS A 369 -5.88 -28.75 11.70
N GLN A 370 -4.96 -28.96 10.76
CA GLN A 370 -3.58 -29.31 11.06
C GLN A 370 -2.86 -28.16 11.74
N ALA A 371 -3.14 -26.92 11.31
CA ALA A 371 -2.59 -25.72 11.94
C ALA A 371 -3.07 -25.59 13.40
N LEU A 372 -4.38 -25.71 13.67
CA LEU A 372 -4.93 -25.64 15.02
C LEU A 372 -4.37 -26.71 15.97
N GLU A 373 -4.31 -27.98 15.53
CA GLU A 373 -3.74 -29.07 16.33
C GLU A 373 -2.24 -28.83 16.63
N THR A 374 -1.53 -28.19 15.70
CA THR A 374 -0.11 -27.86 15.86
C THR A 374 0.09 -26.66 16.78
N VAL A 375 -0.77 -25.63 16.70
CA VAL A 375 -0.76 -24.49 17.61
C VAL A 375 -0.99 -24.95 19.04
N GLN A 376 -2.01 -25.78 19.29
CA GLN A 376 -2.27 -26.35 20.62
C GLN A 376 -1.03 -27.07 21.18
N ARG A 377 -0.30 -27.80 20.32
CA ARG A 377 0.87 -28.59 20.73
C ARG A 377 2.15 -27.76 20.91
N LEU A 378 2.39 -26.79 20.02
CA LEU A 378 3.68 -26.11 19.91
C LEU A 378 3.70 -24.69 20.46
N LEU A 379 2.55 -24.03 20.65
CA LEU A 379 2.52 -22.68 21.22
C LEU A 379 3.25 -22.60 22.57
N PRO A 380 3.04 -23.52 23.54
CA PRO A 380 3.78 -23.46 24.80
C PRO A 380 5.30 -23.56 24.62
N VAL A 381 5.75 -24.46 23.75
CA VAL A 381 7.18 -24.70 23.49
C VAL A 381 7.83 -23.51 22.78
N LEU A 382 7.15 -22.93 21.79
CA LEU A 382 7.66 -21.77 21.05
C LEU A 382 7.70 -20.51 21.93
N CYS A 383 6.74 -20.34 22.83
CA CYS A 383 6.74 -19.21 23.76
C CYS A 383 7.80 -19.37 24.87
N GLN A 384 7.89 -20.54 25.50
CA GLN A 384 8.77 -20.76 26.64
C GLN A 384 10.25 -20.90 26.23
N ASP A 385 10.53 -21.71 25.19
CA ASP A 385 11.91 -22.06 24.84
C ASP A 385 12.51 -21.11 23.81
N HIS A 386 11.68 -20.45 22.99
CA HIS A 386 12.14 -19.62 21.85
C HIS A 386 11.74 -18.14 21.97
N GLY A 387 11.03 -17.75 23.03
CA GLY A 387 10.66 -16.36 23.31
C GLY A 387 9.66 -15.74 22.32
N LEU A 388 8.98 -16.56 21.51
CA LEU A 388 7.96 -16.05 20.59
C LEU A 388 6.68 -15.67 21.35
N THR A 389 5.98 -14.66 20.87
CA THR A 389 4.67 -14.27 21.40
C THR A 389 3.54 -15.11 20.78
N PRO A 390 2.40 -15.28 21.46
CA PRO A 390 1.22 -15.91 20.87
C PRO A 390 0.81 -15.26 19.54
N ALA A 391 0.93 -13.93 19.42
CA ALA A 391 0.63 -13.21 18.19
C ALA A 391 1.56 -13.60 17.03
N GLN A 392 2.86 -13.79 17.28
CA GLN A 392 3.80 -14.27 16.27
C GLN A 392 3.52 -15.73 15.87
N VAL A 393 3.17 -16.59 16.84
CA VAL A 393 2.79 -17.99 16.54
C VAL A 393 1.51 -18.04 15.69
N VAL A 394 0.52 -17.21 16.01
CA VAL A 394 -0.71 -17.07 15.22
C VAL A 394 -0.40 -16.59 13.81
N ALA A 395 0.49 -15.60 13.64
CA ALA A 395 0.90 -15.11 12.32
C ALA A 395 1.53 -16.22 11.47
N ILE A 396 2.44 -17.01 12.03
CA ILE A 396 3.06 -18.15 11.34
C ILE A 396 2.02 -19.21 10.94
N ALA A 397 1.03 -19.43 11.80
CA ALA A 397 0.04 -20.49 11.63
C ALA A 397 -1.10 -20.13 10.66
N SER A 398 -1.36 -18.84 10.44
CA SER A 398 -2.49 -18.33 9.64
C SER A 398 -2.15 -18.25 8.15
N HIS A 399 -1.67 -19.37 7.60
CA HIS A 399 -1.35 -19.53 6.19
C HIS A 399 -1.49 -21.00 5.78
N ASP A 400 -1.62 -21.25 4.47
CA ASP A 400 -1.62 -22.61 3.94
C ASP A 400 -0.32 -23.33 4.30
N GLY A 401 -0.46 -24.49 4.94
CA GLY A 401 0.68 -25.23 5.50
C GLY A 401 1.25 -24.66 6.81
N GLY A 402 0.49 -23.86 7.58
CA GLY A 402 0.91 -23.30 8.86
C GLY A 402 1.49 -24.32 9.85
N LYS A 403 0.97 -25.56 9.89
CA LYS A 403 1.59 -26.68 10.63
C LYS A 403 3.07 -26.87 10.28
N GLN A 404 3.35 -26.92 8.98
CA GLN A 404 4.68 -27.16 8.46
C GLN A 404 5.61 -25.99 8.79
N ALA A 405 5.10 -24.76 8.73
CA ALA A 405 5.84 -23.56 9.12
C ALA A 405 6.20 -23.62 10.61
N LEU A 406 5.24 -23.89 11.51
CA LEU A 406 5.47 -24.00 12.96
C LEU A 406 6.50 -25.07 13.33
N GLU A 407 6.37 -26.29 12.79
CA GLU A 407 7.33 -27.38 13.03
C GLU A 407 8.74 -27.01 12.53
N THR A 408 8.82 -26.25 11.44
CA THR A 408 10.10 -25.81 10.89
C THR A 408 10.71 -24.67 11.70
N VAL A 409 9.91 -23.73 12.20
CA VAL A 409 10.36 -22.66 13.11
C VAL A 409 10.93 -23.27 14.38
N GLN A 410 10.21 -24.20 15.02
CA GLN A 410 10.71 -24.89 16.21
C GLN A 410 12.09 -25.53 15.97
N ARG A 411 12.30 -26.11 14.78
CA ARG A 411 13.55 -26.80 14.44
C ARG A 411 14.68 -25.85 14.03
N LEU A 412 14.38 -24.80 13.28
CA LEU A 412 15.40 -23.97 12.60
C LEU A 412 15.64 -22.61 13.24
N LEU A 413 14.74 -22.11 14.10
CA LEU A 413 14.94 -20.82 14.77
C LEU A 413 16.27 -20.75 15.52
N PRO A 414 16.67 -21.75 16.35
CA PRO A 414 17.96 -21.70 17.03
C PRO A 414 19.14 -21.60 16.07
N VAL A 415 19.11 -22.38 14.98
CA VAL A 415 20.18 -22.42 13.97
C VAL A 415 20.28 -21.11 13.19
N LEU A 416 19.14 -20.53 12.81
CA LEU A 416 19.11 -19.27 12.06
C LEU A 416 19.53 -18.07 12.93
N CYS A 417 19.16 -18.07 14.21
CA CYS A 417 19.55 -16.99 15.11
C CYS A 417 21.03 -17.09 15.52
N GLN A 418 21.51 -18.29 15.88
CA GLN A 418 22.87 -18.47 16.39
C GLN A 418 23.93 -18.48 15.28
N ASP A 419 23.69 -19.22 14.19
CA ASP A 419 24.71 -19.42 13.16
C ASP A 419 24.65 -18.35 12.06
N HIS A 420 23.48 -17.75 11.83
CA HIS A 420 23.25 -16.80 10.73
C HIS A 420 22.90 -15.37 11.20
N GLY A 421 22.81 -15.14 12.52
CA GLY A 421 22.61 -13.81 13.11
C GLY A 421 21.25 -13.18 12.84
N LEU A 422 20.25 -13.97 12.43
CA LEU A 422 18.89 -13.46 12.22
C LEU A 422 18.18 -13.22 13.56
N THR A 423 17.26 -12.27 13.59
CA THR A 423 16.40 -12.04 14.76
C THR A 423 15.18 -12.96 14.73
N PRO A 424 14.55 -13.26 15.89
CA PRO A 424 13.27 -13.97 15.91
C PRO A 424 12.21 -13.30 15.02
N ASP A 425 12.15 -11.96 14.99
CA ASP A 425 11.22 -11.22 14.14
C ASP A 425 11.47 -11.47 12.64
N GLN A 426 12.73 -11.54 12.21
CA GLN A 426 13.06 -11.88 10.83
C GLN A 426 12.67 -13.31 10.48
N VAL A 427 12.90 -14.27 11.39
CA VAL A 427 12.48 -15.66 11.20
C VAL A 427 10.95 -15.78 11.13
N VAL A 428 10.22 -15.04 11.98
CA VAL A 428 8.76 -14.95 11.95
C VAL A 428 8.27 -14.37 10.63
N ALA A 429 8.90 -13.29 10.13
CA ALA A 429 8.54 -12.69 8.84
C ALA A 429 8.69 -13.66 7.68
N ILE A 430 9.77 -14.46 7.64
CA ILE A 430 9.97 -15.50 6.62
C ILE A 430 8.91 -16.60 6.74
N ALA A 431 8.56 -16.98 7.97
CA ALA A 431 7.65 -18.09 8.24
C ALA A 431 6.17 -17.75 8.04
N SER A 432 5.78 -16.47 8.17
CA SER A 432 4.39 -15.98 8.09
C SER A 432 3.95 -15.72 6.64
N ASN A 433 4.14 -16.72 5.78
CA ASN A 433 3.75 -16.72 4.37
C ASN A 433 3.41 -18.14 3.90
N GLY A 434 2.66 -18.26 2.81
CA GLY A 434 2.40 -19.51 2.12
C GLY A 434 3.71 -20.23 1.76
N GLY A 435 3.90 -21.44 2.31
CA GLY A 435 5.13 -22.20 2.11
C GLY A 435 6.32 -21.76 3.00
N GLY A 436 6.09 -21.08 4.12
CA GLY A 436 7.14 -20.61 5.05
C GLY A 436 8.17 -21.68 5.46
N LYS A 437 7.79 -22.96 5.59
CA LYS A 437 8.73 -24.09 5.76
C LYS A 437 9.83 -24.11 4.69
N GLN A 438 9.41 -23.96 3.43
CA GLN A 438 10.30 -24.02 2.28
C GLN A 438 11.22 -22.80 2.26
N ALA A 439 10.69 -21.61 2.59
CA ALA A 439 11.46 -20.39 2.68
C ALA A 439 12.55 -20.52 3.77
N LEU A 440 12.19 -20.91 4.99
CA LEU A 440 13.15 -21.11 6.09
C LEU A 440 14.27 -22.10 5.77
N ALA A 441 13.90 -23.27 5.23
CA ALA A 441 14.90 -24.29 4.84
C ALA A 441 15.83 -23.79 3.73
N THR A 442 15.32 -22.93 2.84
CA THR A 442 16.11 -22.35 1.75
C THR A 442 17.01 -21.23 2.25
N VAL A 443 16.54 -20.39 3.18
CA VAL A 443 17.35 -19.35 3.83
C VAL A 443 18.53 -19.99 4.57
N GLN A 444 18.29 -21.03 5.36
CA GLN A 444 19.36 -21.78 6.03
C GLN A 444 20.44 -22.26 5.04
N ARG A 445 20.03 -22.71 3.85
CA ARG A 445 20.95 -23.25 2.83
C ARG A 445 21.66 -22.15 2.03
N LEU A 446 20.95 -21.08 1.65
CA LEU A 446 21.41 -20.11 0.65
C LEU A 446 21.88 -18.78 1.22
N LEU A 447 21.52 -18.41 2.45
CA LEU A 447 21.97 -17.15 3.06
C LEU A 447 23.50 -17.01 3.04
N PRO A 448 24.31 -18.03 3.44
CA PRO A 448 25.76 -17.90 3.37
C PRO A 448 26.28 -17.65 1.96
N VAL A 449 25.71 -18.34 0.96
CA VAL A 449 26.12 -18.24 -0.45
C VAL A 449 25.76 -16.87 -1.05
N LEU A 450 24.56 -16.37 -0.75
CA LEU A 450 24.10 -15.08 -1.24
C LEU A 450 24.87 -13.92 -0.61
N CYS A 451 25.15 -13.98 0.70
CA CYS A 451 25.92 -12.94 1.37
C CYS A 451 27.39 -12.95 0.95
N GLN A 452 28.04 -14.12 0.92
CA GLN A 452 29.49 -14.20 0.67
C GLN A 452 29.84 -14.05 -0.81
N ALA A 453 29.10 -14.70 -1.72
CA ALA A 453 29.46 -14.70 -3.14
C ALA A 453 28.79 -13.57 -3.95
N HIS A 454 27.65 -13.03 -3.48
CA HIS A 454 26.87 -12.03 -4.21
C HIS A 454 26.76 -10.69 -3.48
N GLY A 455 27.31 -10.57 -2.27
CA GLY A 455 27.38 -9.31 -1.52
C GLY A 455 26.03 -8.83 -0.97
N LEU A 456 25.00 -9.68 -0.93
CA LEU A 456 23.71 -9.31 -0.36
C LEU A 456 23.78 -9.24 1.16
N THR A 457 23.06 -8.29 1.76
CA THR A 457 22.91 -8.22 3.21
C THR A 457 21.90 -9.27 3.71
N PRO A 458 21.99 -9.71 4.98
CA PRO A 458 20.98 -10.58 5.58
C PRO A 458 19.57 -9.99 5.45
N ASP A 459 19.41 -8.67 5.62
CA ASP A 459 18.12 -7.98 5.49
C ASP A 459 17.55 -8.09 4.07
N GLN A 460 18.38 -7.99 3.03
CA GLN A 460 17.96 -8.21 1.64
C GLN A 460 17.52 -9.66 1.41
N VAL A 461 18.24 -10.64 1.96
CA VAL A 461 17.84 -12.05 1.86
C VAL A 461 16.52 -12.31 2.58
N VAL A 462 16.33 -11.74 3.77
CA VAL A 462 15.06 -11.80 4.52
C VAL A 462 13.93 -11.15 3.72
N ALA A 463 14.16 -9.99 3.11
CA ALA A 463 13.17 -9.31 2.27
C ALA A 463 12.76 -10.13 1.05
N ILE A 464 13.66 -10.92 0.45
CA ILE A 464 13.30 -11.82 -0.67
C ILE A 464 12.52 -13.04 -0.15
N ALA A 465 12.84 -13.51 1.04
CA ALA A 465 12.27 -14.73 1.61
C ALA A 465 10.90 -14.52 2.27
N SER A 466 10.55 -13.29 2.66
CA SER A 466 9.34 -12.95 3.44
C SER A 466 8.09 -12.74 2.58
N HIS A 467 7.93 -13.54 1.52
CA HIS A 467 6.78 -13.52 0.62
C HIS A 467 6.42 -14.94 0.17
N ASP A 468 5.19 -15.11 -0.33
CA ASP A 468 4.75 -16.38 -0.93
C ASP A 468 5.71 -16.85 -2.02
N GLY A 469 6.18 -18.09 -1.90
CA GLY A 469 7.18 -18.63 -2.82
C GLY A 469 8.61 -18.09 -2.63
N GLY A 470 8.94 -17.51 -1.46
CA GLY A 470 10.28 -17.00 -1.15
C GLY A 470 11.44 -17.97 -1.43
N LYS A 471 11.23 -19.29 -1.27
CA LYS A 471 12.18 -20.33 -1.73
C LYS A 471 12.56 -20.15 -3.21
N GLN A 472 11.53 -20.05 -4.06
CA GLN A 472 11.72 -19.96 -5.51
C GLN A 472 12.41 -18.66 -5.88
N ALA A 473 12.08 -17.56 -5.19
CA ALA A 473 12.75 -16.28 -5.39
C ALA A 473 14.25 -16.37 -5.04
N LEU A 474 14.60 -16.92 -3.86
CA LEU A 474 16.00 -17.09 -3.44
C LEU A 474 16.82 -17.96 -4.40
N GLU A 475 16.30 -19.13 -4.80
CA GLU A 475 16.96 -20.02 -5.77
C GLU A 475 17.17 -19.33 -7.11
N THR A 476 16.23 -18.47 -7.52
CA THR A 476 16.31 -17.72 -8.78
C THR A 476 17.29 -16.55 -8.67
N VAL A 477 17.33 -15.84 -7.54
CA VAL A 477 18.31 -14.76 -7.29
C VAL A 477 19.72 -15.32 -7.33
N GLN A 478 19.98 -16.44 -6.64
CA GLN A 478 21.29 -17.10 -6.70
C GLN A 478 21.71 -17.42 -8.15
N ARG A 479 20.76 -17.87 -8.98
CA ARG A 479 21.02 -18.27 -10.36
C ARG A 479 21.18 -17.07 -11.31
N LEU A 480 20.34 -16.03 -11.17
CA LEU A 480 20.19 -14.97 -12.17
C LEU A 480 20.86 -13.65 -11.80
N LEU A 481 21.14 -13.37 -10.53
CA LEU A 481 21.77 -12.12 -10.11
C LEU A 481 23.09 -11.85 -10.86
N PRO A 482 24.04 -12.80 -10.99
CA PRO A 482 25.27 -12.56 -11.75
C PRO A 482 25.01 -12.20 -13.21
N VAL A 483 24.05 -12.88 -13.84
CA VAL A 483 23.71 -12.69 -15.26
C VAL A 483 23.06 -11.32 -15.47
N LEU A 484 22.09 -10.96 -14.63
CA LEU A 484 21.36 -9.69 -14.72
C LEU A 484 22.27 -8.48 -14.45
N CYS A 485 23.18 -8.58 -13.48
CA CYS A 485 24.12 -7.50 -13.19
C CYS A 485 25.15 -7.32 -14.31
N GLN A 486 25.72 -8.42 -14.82
CA GLN A 486 26.80 -8.37 -15.83
C GLN A 486 26.28 -8.05 -17.24
N ALA A 487 25.17 -8.68 -17.65
CA ALA A 487 24.67 -8.58 -19.03
C ALA A 487 23.63 -7.48 -19.22
N ASN A 488 22.88 -7.12 -18.19
CA ASN A 488 21.78 -6.15 -18.28
C ASN A 488 22.03 -4.85 -17.48
N GLY A 489 23.13 -4.76 -16.74
CA GLY A 489 23.49 -3.55 -15.99
C GLY A 489 22.56 -3.24 -14.81
N LEU A 490 21.79 -4.21 -14.32
CA LEU A 490 20.97 -4.06 -13.12
C LEU A 490 21.84 -4.03 -11.86
N THR A 491 21.45 -3.24 -10.87
CA THR A 491 22.10 -3.26 -9.56
C THR A 491 21.55 -4.42 -8.71
N PRO A 492 22.32 -4.93 -7.73
CA PRO A 492 21.81 -5.90 -6.77
C PRO A 492 20.53 -5.43 -6.08
N ASP A 493 20.42 -4.14 -5.75
CA ASP A 493 19.23 -3.55 -5.12
C ASP A 493 17.99 -3.61 -6.04
N GLN A 494 18.17 -3.36 -7.35
CA GLN A 494 17.08 -3.51 -8.32
C GLN A 494 16.65 -4.98 -8.47
N VAL A 495 17.60 -5.92 -8.46
CA VAL A 495 17.29 -7.36 -8.49
C VAL A 495 16.54 -7.78 -7.23
N VAL A 496 16.93 -7.27 -6.05
CA VAL A 496 16.25 -7.53 -4.77
C VAL A 496 14.83 -6.97 -4.81
N ALA A 497 14.62 -5.74 -5.30
CA ALA A 497 13.28 -5.14 -5.42
C ALA A 497 12.34 -5.98 -6.31
N ILE A 498 12.83 -6.47 -7.46
CA ILE A 498 12.07 -7.36 -8.34
C ILE A 498 11.78 -8.68 -7.65
N ALA A 499 12.77 -9.24 -6.95
CA ALA A 499 12.65 -10.55 -6.31
C ALA A 499 11.69 -10.55 -5.10
N SER A 500 11.69 -9.49 -4.30
CA SER A 500 10.83 -9.38 -3.10
C SER A 500 9.35 -9.38 -3.46
N ASN A 501 8.94 -8.60 -4.48
CA ASN A 501 7.51 -8.46 -4.79
C ASN A 501 7.07 -9.22 -6.06
N GLY A 502 7.91 -9.22 -7.10
CA GLY A 502 7.62 -9.89 -8.38
C GLY A 502 8.04 -11.37 -8.42
N GLY A 503 8.92 -11.78 -7.51
CA GLY A 503 9.36 -13.15 -7.32
C GLY A 503 10.16 -13.73 -8.49
N LYS A 504 10.30 -15.07 -8.48
CA LYS A 504 10.99 -15.85 -9.54
C LYS A 504 10.49 -15.51 -10.94
N GLN A 505 9.17 -15.43 -11.10
CA GLN A 505 8.53 -15.24 -12.40
C GLN A 505 8.87 -13.89 -13.01
N ALA A 506 8.92 -12.82 -12.20
CA ALA A 506 9.35 -11.52 -12.67
C ALA A 506 10.82 -11.53 -13.09
N LEU A 507 11.73 -12.11 -12.28
CA LEU A 507 13.16 -12.20 -12.62
C LEU A 507 13.42 -12.95 -13.94
N GLU A 508 12.79 -14.11 -14.15
CA GLU A 508 12.92 -14.88 -15.39
C GLU A 508 12.38 -14.10 -16.60
N THR A 509 11.30 -13.33 -16.41
CA THR A 509 10.70 -12.51 -17.46
C THR A 509 11.55 -11.28 -17.78
N VAL A 510 12.11 -10.63 -16.77
CA VAL A 510 13.08 -9.53 -16.88
C VAL A 510 14.29 -10.02 -17.67
N GLN A 511 14.89 -11.16 -17.31
CA GLN A 511 15.99 -11.76 -18.06
C GLN A 511 15.64 -12.00 -19.53
N ARG A 512 14.44 -12.54 -19.81
CA ARG A 512 13.97 -12.84 -21.17
C ARG A 512 13.73 -11.58 -22.01
N LEU A 513 13.25 -10.49 -21.41
CA LEU A 513 12.82 -9.28 -22.12
C LEU A 513 13.88 -8.17 -22.19
N LEU A 514 14.94 -8.21 -21.37
CA LEU A 514 16.01 -7.22 -21.33
C LEU A 514 17.31 -7.45 -22.15
N PRO A 515 17.59 -8.53 -22.94
CA PRO A 515 18.98 -8.74 -23.40
C PRO A 515 19.52 -7.68 -24.37
N VAL A 516 20.79 -7.30 -24.12
CA VAL A 516 21.64 -6.43 -24.93
C VAL A 516 22.54 -7.28 -25.85
N GLN A 517 22.63 -6.87 -27.13
CA GLN A 517 23.59 -7.31 -28.16
C GLN A 517 23.47 -8.74 -28.76
N ARG A 518 22.45 -8.95 -29.62
CA ARG A 518 22.55 -9.30 -31.05
C ARG A 518 21.20 -9.87 -31.52
N LEU A 519 20.60 -9.18 -32.50
CA LEU A 519 19.39 -9.54 -33.25
C LEU A 519 18.10 -9.75 -32.40
N LEU A 520 17.37 -8.61 -32.25
CA LEU A 520 16.00 -8.36 -31.74
C LEU A 520 15.79 -8.13 -30.22
N PRO A 521 15.75 -6.86 -29.74
CA PRO A 521 15.23 -6.51 -28.40
C PRO A 521 13.85 -5.81 -28.44
N VAL A 522 12.86 -6.33 -27.69
CA VAL A 522 11.42 -6.00 -27.91
C VAL A 522 10.84 -4.88 -27.03
N LEU A 523 11.41 -4.47 -25.89
CA LEU A 523 10.81 -3.43 -25.02
C LEU A 523 11.64 -2.13 -24.94
N CYS A 524 12.91 -2.21 -24.57
CA CYS A 524 13.73 -0.99 -24.39
C CYS A 524 14.12 -0.31 -25.72
N GLN A 525 14.27 -1.08 -26.81
CA GLN A 525 14.61 -0.52 -28.14
C GLN A 525 13.37 -0.23 -28.99
N ASP A 526 12.40 -1.15 -29.05
CA ASP A 526 11.20 -0.97 -29.88
C ASP A 526 10.15 -0.02 -29.28
N HIS A 527 10.10 0.08 -27.94
CA HIS A 527 9.09 0.87 -27.23
C HIS A 527 9.67 1.98 -26.34
N GLY A 528 11.00 2.16 -26.30
CA GLY A 528 11.66 3.28 -25.61
C GLY A 528 11.59 3.25 -24.08
N LEU A 529 11.25 2.11 -23.45
CA LEU A 529 11.20 1.98 -21.99
C LEU A 529 12.60 2.06 -21.36
N THR A 530 12.71 2.81 -20.26
CA THR A 530 13.96 2.84 -19.47
C THR A 530 14.08 1.62 -18.57
N GLN A 531 15.31 1.33 -18.15
CA GLN A 531 15.58 0.25 -17.20
C GLN A 531 14.80 0.44 -15.88
N ASP A 532 14.74 1.66 -15.35
CA ASP A 532 14.00 1.96 -14.13
C ASP A 532 12.49 1.76 -14.29
N GLN A 533 11.93 2.06 -15.47
CA GLN A 533 10.52 1.78 -15.77
C GLN A 533 10.25 0.27 -15.80
N VAL A 534 11.14 -0.53 -16.39
CA VAL A 534 11.01 -2.00 -16.38
C VAL A 534 11.10 -2.56 -14.96
N VAL A 535 12.03 -2.05 -14.15
CA VAL A 535 12.17 -2.44 -12.73
C VAL A 535 10.90 -2.07 -11.95
N ALA A 536 10.35 -0.87 -12.16
CA ALA A 536 9.12 -0.42 -11.50
C ALA A 536 7.93 -1.33 -11.80
N ILE A 537 7.74 -1.73 -13.06
CA ILE A 537 6.68 -2.67 -13.46
C ILE A 537 6.91 -4.07 -12.85
N ALA A 538 8.15 -4.54 -12.88
CA ALA A 538 8.52 -5.89 -12.43
C ALA A 538 8.47 -6.07 -10.91
N SER A 539 8.60 -4.99 -10.13
CA SER A 539 8.70 -5.02 -8.67
C SER A 539 7.35 -5.02 -7.94
N ASN A 540 6.30 -5.56 -8.57
CA ASN A 540 4.95 -5.71 -8.01
C ASN A 540 4.45 -7.15 -8.14
N ILE A 541 3.44 -7.52 -7.37
CA ILE A 541 2.82 -8.85 -7.44
C ILE A 541 2.24 -9.05 -8.85
N GLY A 542 2.72 -10.10 -9.51
CA GLY A 542 2.37 -10.37 -10.91
C GLY A 542 3.16 -9.54 -11.92
N GLY A 543 4.32 -8.98 -11.56
CA GLY A 543 5.18 -8.18 -12.45
C GLY A 543 5.50 -8.84 -13.80
N LYS A 544 5.66 -10.18 -13.84
CA LYS A 544 5.74 -10.96 -15.11
C LYS A 544 4.55 -10.66 -16.03
N GLN A 545 3.36 -10.77 -15.48
CA GLN A 545 2.12 -10.60 -16.22
C GLN A 545 1.96 -9.16 -16.70
N ALA A 546 2.34 -8.19 -15.86
CA ALA A 546 2.35 -6.78 -16.24
C ALA A 546 3.32 -6.54 -17.42
N LEU A 547 4.57 -7.03 -17.35
CA LEU A 547 5.56 -6.89 -18.43
C LEU A 547 5.10 -7.52 -19.76
N GLU A 548 4.58 -8.76 -19.73
CA GLU A 548 4.05 -9.43 -20.93
C GLU A 548 2.86 -8.67 -21.53
N THR A 549 2.05 -8.03 -20.67
CA THR A 549 0.90 -7.23 -21.12
C THR A 549 1.31 -5.88 -21.67
N VAL A 550 2.30 -5.22 -21.08
CA VAL A 550 2.90 -3.98 -21.61
C VAL A 550 3.46 -4.23 -23.01
N GLN A 551 4.21 -5.32 -23.19
CA GLN A 551 4.73 -5.73 -24.50
C GLN A 551 3.62 -5.87 -25.55
N ARG A 552 2.46 -6.40 -25.15
CA ARG A 552 1.33 -6.65 -26.05
C ARG A 552 0.48 -5.40 -26.32
N LEU A 553 0.25 -4.56 -25.29
CA LEU A 553 -0.77 -3.51 -25.31
C LEU A 553 -0.21 -2.09 -25.42
N LEU A 554 1.07 -1.84 -25.15
CA LEU A 554 1.63 -0.49 -25.20
C LEU A 554 1.46 0.17 -26.59
N PRO A 555 1.75 -0.50 -27.74
CA PRO A 555 1.49 0.10 -29.05
C PRO A 555 0.01 0.43 -29.26
N VAL A 556 -0.87 -0.46 -28.83
CA VAL A 556 -2.32 -0.31 -29.01
C VAL A 556 -2.84 0.87 -28.20
N LEU A 557 -2.46 0.97 -26.93
CA LEU A 557 -2.91 2.04 -26.03
C LEU A 557 -2.35 3.41 -26.44
N CYS A 558 -1.09 3.48 -26.87
CA CYS A 558 -0.50 4.73 -27.34
C CYS A 558 -1.13 5.20 -28.67
N GLN A 559 -1.30 4.29 -29.63
CA GLN A 559 -1.78 4.66 -30.97
C GLN A 559 -3.29 4.85 -31.04
N ALA A 560 -4.08 3.97 -30.41
CA ALA A 560 -5.54 3.99 -30.52
C ALA A 560 -6.21 4.86 -29.45
N ASN A 561 -5.59 5.00 -28.28
CA ASN A 561 -6.18 5.71 -27.13
C ASN A 561 -5.43 7.00 -26.74
N GLY A 562 -4.31 7.31 -27.40
CA GLY A 562 -3.56 8.56 -27.19
C GLY A 562 -2.85 8.65 -25.83
N LEU A 563 -2.67 7.53 -25.14
CA LEU A 563 -1.94 7.50 -23.86
C LEU A 563 -0.44 7.68 -24.08
N THR A 564 0.23 8.32 -23.14
CA THR A 564 1.69 8.39 -23.15
C THR A 564 2.31 7.11 -22.59
N GLN A 565 3.56 6.86 -22.94
CA GLN A 565 4.33 5.75 -22.38
C GLN A 565 4.37 5.81 -20.85
N ASP A 566 4.59 7.00 -20.27
CA ASP A 566 4.64 7.18 -18.81
C ASP A 566 3.31 6.85 -18.14
N GLN A 567 2.18 7.14 -18.80
CA GLN A 567 0.86 6.76 -18.30
C GLN A 567 0.66 5.24 -18.32
N VAL A 568 1.10 4.55 -19.38
CA VAL A 568 1.05 3.07 -19.45
C VAL A 568 1.93 2.46 -18.37
N VAL A 569 3.13 3.00 -18.14
CA VAL A 569 4.03 2.56 -17.07
C VAL A 569 3.43 2.79 -15.70
N ALA A 570 2.80 3.95 -15.45
CA ALA A 570 2.13 4.24 -14.19
C ALA A 570 1.04 3.21 -13.88
N ILE A 571 0.19 2.88 -14.86
CA ILE A 571 -0.85 1.84 -14.70
C ILE A 571 -0.23 0.45 -14.45
N ALA A 572 0.86 0.13 -15.13
CA ALA A 572 1.51 -1.17 -15.05
C ALA A 572 2.30 -1.40 -13.75
N SER A 573 2.66 -0.33 -13.03
CA SER A 573 3.55 -0.36 -11.85
C SER A 573 2.80 -0.58 -10.53
N HIS A 574 1.72 -1.36 -10.55
CA HIS A 574 0.89 -1.70 -9.40
C HIS A 574 0.52 -3.19 -9.38
N ASP A 575 0.05 -3.68 -8.24
CA ASP A 575 -0.39 -5.07 -8.10
C ASP A 575 -1.57 -5.34 -9.05
N GLY A 576 -1.39 -6.34 -9.91
CA GLY A 576 -2.36 -6.64 -10.96
C GLY A 576 -2.33 -5.66 -12.15
N GLY A 577 -1.22 -4.97 -12.42
CA GLY A 577 -1.07 -4.04 -13.55
C GLY A 577 -1.53 -4.60 -14.91
N LYS A 578 -1.35 -5.90 -15.19
CA LYS A 578 -1.94 -6.59 -16.36
C LYS A 578 -3.45 -6.34 -16.46
N GLN A 579 -4.16 -6.59 -15.36
CA GLN A 579 -5.62 -6.49 -15.31
C GLN A 579 -6.06 -5.05 -15.51
N ALA A 580 -5.34 -4.09 -14.93
CA ALA A 580 -5.61 -2.67 -15.12
C ALA A 580 -5.44 -2.28 -16.60
N LEU A 581 -4.34 -2.65 -17.26
CA LEU A 581 -4.09 -2.36 -18.68
C LEU A 581 -5.16 -2.95 -19.62
N GLU A 582 -5.50 -4.24 -19.44
CA GLU A 582 -6.54 -4.90 -20.25
C GLU A 582 -7.92 -4.23 -20.05
N THR A 583 -8.19 -3.75 -18.84
CA THR A 583 -9.44 -3.05 -18.52
C THR A 583 -9.46 -1.64 -19.09
N VAL A 584 -8.35 -0.92 -19.04
CA VAL A 584 -8.21 0.41 -19.67
C VAL A 584 -8.44 0.30 -21.17
N GLN A 585 -7.82 -0.68 -21.85
CA GLN A 585 -8.04 -0.91 -23.27
C GLN A 585 -9.53 -1.08 -23.59
N ARG A 586 -10.25 -1.83 -22.75
CA ARG A 586 -11.68 -2.14 -22.94
C ARG A 586 -12.61 -0.98 -22.58
N LEU A 587 -12.34 -0.27 -21.49
CA LEU A 587 -13.27 0.69 -20.88
C LEU A 587 -12.98 2.15 -21.17
N LEU A 588 -11.75 2.52 -21.55
CA LEU A 588 -11.40 3.92 -21.82
C LEU A 588 -12.34 4.54 -22.88
N PRO A 589 -12.64 3.90 -24.03
CA PRO A 589 -13.55 4.49 -25.00
C PRO A 589 -14.95 4.75 -24.43
N VAL A 590 -15.50 3.79 -23.68
CA VAL A 590 -16.84 3.86 -23.09
C VAL A 590 -16.90 4.95 -22.01
N LEU A 591 -15.91 4.99 -21.11
CA LEU A 591 -15.83 5.98 -20.03
C LEU A 591 -15.67 7.41 -20.55
N CYS A 592 -14.91 7.60 -21.63
CA CYS A 592 -14.73 8.92 -22.23
C CYS A 592 -15.96 9.36 -23.04
N GLN A 593 -16.54 8.47 -23.84
CA GLN A 593 -17.66 8.80 -24.75
C GLN A 593 -18.99 8.92 -24.01
N ASP A 594 -19.31 7.96 -23.14
CA ASP A 594 -20.63 7.85 -22.53
C ASP A 594 -20.71 8.56 -21.17
N HIS A 595 -19.58 8.74 -20.49
CA HIS A 595 -19.51 9.30 -19.14
C HIS A 595 -18.69 10.59 -19.03
N GLY A 596 -18.09 11.07 -20.12
CA GLY A 596 -17.40 12.36 -20.18
C GLY A 596 -16.13 12.45 -19.35
N LEU A 597 -15.53 11.30 -18.98
CA LEU A 597 -14.24 11.29 -18.27
C LEU A 597 -13.09 11.61 -19.23
N THR A 598 -12.03 12.24 -18.73
CA THR A 598 -10.81 12.43 -19.52
C THR A 598 -9.90 11.20 -19.44
N PRO A 599 -9.04 10.97 -20.46
CA PRO A 599 -8.03 9.92 -20.39
C PRO A 599 -7.17 10.01 -19.11
N ASP A 600 -6.79 11.21 -18.69
CA ASP A 600 -6.01 11.43 -17.47
C ASP A 600 -6.75 10.97 -16.20
N GLN A 601 -8.06 11.19 -16.12
CA GLN A 601 -8.88 10.69 -15.01
C GLN A 601 -8.96 9.17 -15.00
N VAL A 602 -9.10 8.54 -16.17
CA VAL A 602 -9.11 7.07 -16.31
C VAL A 602 -7.75 6.50 -15.90
N VAL A 603 -6.65 7.12 -16.33
CA VAL A 603 -5.27 6.73 -15.94
C VAL A 603 -5.09 6.85 -14.44
N ALA A 604 -5.52 7.96 -13.83
CA ALA A 604 -5.41 8.16 -12.38
C ALA A 604 -6.12 7.03 -11.61
N ILE A 605 -7.36 6.69 -11.98
CA ILE A 605 -8.11 5.58 -11.35
C ILE A 605 -7.41 4.23 -11.56
N ALA A 606 -6.84 4.01 -12.74
CA ALA A 606 -6.18 2.76 -13.09
C ALA A 606 -4.82 2.56 -12.42
N SER A 607 -4.18 3.65 -11.95
CA SER A 607 -2.82 3.65 -11.38
C SER A 607 -2.84 3.42 -9.86
N HIS A 608 -3.55 2.36 -9.44
CA HIS A 608 -3.68 1.92 -8.05
C HIS A 608 -3.88 0.40 -8.01
N ASP A 609 -3.62 -0.20 -6.85
CA ASP A 609 -3.88 -1.62 -6.64
C ASP A 609 -5.39 -1.90 -6.78
N GLY A 610 -5.72 -2.81 -7.69
CA GLY A 610 -7.11 -3.09 -8.05
C GLY A 610 -7.73 -2.06 -9.01
N GLY A 611 -6.93 -1.31 -9.78
CA GLY A 611 -7.42 -0.35 -10.78
C GLY A 611 -8.47 -0.90 -11.75
N LYS A 612 -8.37 -2.17 -12.18
CA LYS A 612 -9.44 -2.88 -12.93
C LYS A 612 -10.78 -2.80 -12.22
N GLN A 613 -10.80 -3.17 -10.95
CA GLN A 613 -12.00 -3.23 -10.14
C GLN A 613 -12.62 -1.84 -9.96
N ALA A 614 -11.77 -0.83 -9.74
CA ALA A 614 -12.21 0.56 -9.65
C ALA A 614 -12.86 1.02 -10.97
N LEU A 615 -12.23 0.78 -12.13
CA LEU A 615 -12.77 1.16 -13.44
C LEU A 615 -14.10 0.49 -13.76
N GLU A 616 -14.22 -0.82 -13.55
CA GLU A 616 -15.48 -1.57 -13.75
C GLU A 616 -16.59 -1.04 -12.85
N THR A 617 -16.25 -0.64 -11.62
CA THR A 617 -17.21 -0.09 -10.66
C THR A 617 -17.61 1.34 -11.02
N VAL A 618 -16.68 2.16 -11.52
CA VAL A 618 -16.96 3.51 -12.02
C VAL A 618 -17.93 3.43 -13.21
N GLN A 619 -17.67 2.56 -14.18
CA GLN A 619 -18.58 2.36 -15.31
C GLN A 619 -20.01 2.02 -14.84
N ARG A 620 -20.13 1.15 -13.83
CA ARG A 620 -21.43 0.70 -13.30
C ARG A 620 -22.13 1.75 -12.44
N LEU A 621 -21.39 2.43 -11.56
CA LEU A 621 -21.97 3.26 -10.48
C LEU A 621 -21.94 4.76 -10.77
N LEU A 622 -21.14 5.27 -11.71
CA LEU A 622 -21.08 6.69 -12.01
C LEU A 622 -22.47 7.25 -12.40
N PRO A 623 -23.26 6.62 -13.30
CA PRO A 623 -24.59 7.13 -13.62
C PRO A 623 -25.53 7.16 -12.40
N VAL A 624 -25.52 6.10 -11.59
CA VAL A 624 -26.37 5.94 -10.41
C VAL A 624 -26.02 6.96 -9.34
N LEU A 625 -24.73 7.13 -9.02
CA LEU A 625 -24.27 8.08 -8.01
C LEU A 625 -24.52 9.54 -8.41
N CYS A 626 -24.40 9.86 -9.70
CA CYS A 626 -24.69 11.21 -10.18
C CYS A 626 -26.20 11.51 -10.20
N GLN A 627 -27.02 10.57 -10.66
CA GLN A 627 -28.46 10.78 -10.83
C GLN A 627 -29.23 10.68 -9.49
N ASP A 628 -28.96 9.64 -8.71
CA ASP A 628 -29.76 9.31 -7.52
C ASP A 628 -29.20 9.93 -6.24
N HIS A 629 -27.90 10.23 -6.22
CA HIS A 629 -27.19 10.73 -5.03
C HIS A 629 -26.59 12.13 -5.19
N GLY A 630 -26.73 12.75 -6.36
CA GLY A 630 -26.32 14.13 -6.61
C GLY A 630 -24.80 14.37 -6.57
N LEU A 631 -23.99 13.32 -6.69
CA LEU A 631 -22.54 13.45 -6.77
C LEU A 631 -22.12 13.95 -8.15
N THR A 632 -20.99 14.66 -8.20
CA THR A 632 -20.38 15.06 -9.47
C THR A 632 -19.43 13.98 -9.99
N PRO A 633 -19.20 13.89 -11.32
CA PRO A 633 -18.19 12.99 -11.87
C PRO A 633 -16.80 13.17 -11.23
N ALA A 634 -16.41 14.41 -10.91
CA ALA A 634 -15.15 14.70 -10.24
C ALA A 634 -15.07 14.08 -8.83
N GLN A 635 -16.16 14.11 -8.07
CA GLN A 635 -16.23 13.47 -6.75
C GLN A 635 -16.16 11.94 -6.87
N VAL A 636 -16.85 11.35 -7.86
CA VAL A 636 -16.77 9.90 -8.12
C VAL A 636 -15.33 9.48 -8.49
N VAL A 637 -14.65 10.28 -9.33
CA VAL A 637 -13.23 10.07 -9.69
C VAL A 637 -12.34 10.17 -8.45
N ALA A 638 -12.53 11.17 -7.59
CA ALA A 638 -11.75 11.33 -6.36
C ALA A 638 -11.87 10.12 -5.41
N ILE A 639 -13.09 9.57 -5.28
CA ILE A 639 -13.32 8.35 -4.48
C ILE A 639 -12.62 7.14 -5.11
N ALA A 640 -12.69 7.01 -6.44
CA ALA A 640 -12.13 5.88 -7.17
C ALA A 640 -10.60 5.90 -7.28
N ASN A 641 -9.99 7.09 -7.25
CA ASN A 641 -8.55 7.33 -7.41
C ASN A 641 -7.74 7.02 -6.13
N ASN A 642 -7.98 5.84 -5.55
CA ASN A 642 -7.31 5.36 -4.34
C ASN A 642 -7.30 3.82 -4.34
N ASN A 643 -6.33 3.23 -3.60
CA ASN A 643 -6.35 1.80 -3.31
C ASN A 643 -7.67 1.40 -2.65
N GLY A 644 -8.38 0.45 -3.27
CA GLY A 644 -9.72 0.03 -2.84
C GLY A 644 -10.87 0.93 -3.33
N GLY A 645 -10.69 1.73 -4.39
CA GLY A 645 -11.71 2.63 -4.95
C GLY A 645 -13.06 1.95 -5.24
N LYS A 646 -13.07 0.70 -5.74
CA LYS A 646 -14.31 -0.10 -5.88
C LYS A 646 -15.09 -0.19 -4.57
N GLN A 647 -14.38 -0.57 -3.50
CA GLN A 647 -14.97 -0.79 -2.19
C GLN A 647 -15.52 0.52 -1.62
N ALA A 648 -14.78 1.62 -1.79
CA ALA A 648 -15.24 2.94 -1.38
C ALA A 648 -16.51 3.35 -2.13
N LEU A 649 -16.56 3.20 -3.47
CA LEU A 649 -17.73 3.53 -4.29
C LEU A 649 -18.98 2.73 -3.92
N GLU A 650 -18.87 1.40 -3.77
CA GLU A 650 -19.98 0.55 -3.36
C GLU A 650 -20.49 0.91 -1.95
N THR A 651 -19.57 1.30 -1.06
CA THR A 651 -19.92 1.74 0.29
C THR A 651 -20.58 3.11 0.29
N VAL A 652 -20.13 4.05 -0.55
CA VAL A 652 -20.78 5.36 -0.74
C VAL A 652 -22.20 5.17 -1.26
N GLN A 653 -22.41 4.34 -2.28
CA GLN A 653 -23.75 4.04 -2.79
C GLN A 653 -24.69 3.55 -1.67
N ARG A 654 -24.19 2.66 -0.80
CA ARG A 654 -24.99 2.10 0.30
C ARG A 654 -25.20 3.07 1.46
N LEU A 655 -24.16 3.80 1.88
CA LEU A 655 -24.15 4.54 3.14
C LEU A 655 -24.40 6.03 2.99
N LEU A 656 -24.25 6.63 1.81
CA LEU A 656 -24.48 8.07 1.63
C LEU A 656 -25.90 8.48 2.06
N PRO A 657 -26.99 7.78 1.67
CA PRO A 657 -28.33 8.14 2.13
C PRO A 657 -28.48 8.05 3.66
N VAL A 658 -27.94 6.97 4.25
CA VAL A 658 -28.00 6.71 5.70
C VAL A 658 -27.24 7.77 6.49
N LEU A 659 -26.01 8.09 6.08
CA LEU A 659 -25.16 9.07 6.73
C LEU A 659 -25.72 10.50 6.63
N CYS A 660 -26.33 10.85 5.50
CA CYS A 660 -26.95 12.15 5.33
C CYS A 660 -28.25 12.29 6.13
N GLN A 661 -29.11 11.26 6.10
CA GLN A 661 -30.43 11.31 6.75
C GLN A 661 -30.35 11.14 8.27
N ASP A 662 -29.60 10.15 8.75
CA ASP A 662 -29.60 9.74 10.16
C ASP A 662 -28.52 10.47 10.99
N HIS A 663 -27.46 10.95 10.34
CA HIS A 663 -26.30 11.56 11.01
C HIS A 663 -26.01 13.00 10.58
N GLY A 664 -26.81 13.56 9.66
CA GLY A 664 -26.72 14.98 9.27
C GLY A 664 -25.45 15.36 8.52
N LEU A 665 -24.70 14.38 7.98
CA LEU A 665 -23.50 14.63 7.19
C LEU A 665 -23.86 15.16 5.80
N THR A 666 -23.03 16.04 5.24
CA THR A 666 -23.21 16.50 3.86
C THR A 666 -22.58 15.50 2.87
N PRO A 667 -23.04 15.47 1.60
CA PRO A 667 -22.38 14.68 0.56
C PRO A 667 -20.89 14.97 0.45
N ASP A 668 -20.47 16.24 0.56
CA ASP A 668 -19.07 16.64 0.51
C ASP A 668 -18.24 16.03 1.66
N GLN A 669 -18.81 15.94 2.87
CA GLN A 669 -18.16 15.29 4.00
C GLN A 669 -18.01 13.77 3.77
N VAL A 670 -19.06 13.12 3.24
CA VAL A 670 -19.00 11.69 2.89
C VAL A 670 -17.94 11.44 1.81
N VAL A 671 -17.87 12.29 0.79
CA VAL A 671 -16.85 12.22 -0.28
C VAL A 671 -15.45 12.41 0.30
N ALA A 672 -15.24 13.38 1.21
CA ALA A 672 -13.94 13.60 1.83
C ALA A 672 -13.44 12.37 2.62
N ILE A 673 -14.34 11.69 3.34
CA ILE A 673 -14.01 10.44 4.04
C ILE A 673 -13.67 9.32 3.05
N ALA A 674 -14.47 9.22 1.98
CA ALA A 674 -14.35 8.15 0.99
C ALA A 674 -13.14 8.30 0.06
N SER A 675 -12.64 9.52 -0.17
CA SER A 675 -11.55 9.85 -1.11
C SER A 675 -10.15 9.58 -0.56
N ASN A 676 -10.03 8.58 0.32
CA ASN A 676 -8.79 8.15 0.94
C ASN A 676 -8.64 6.63 0.83
N SER A 677 -7.40 6.14 0.78
CA SER A 677 -7.11 4.70 0.91
C SER A 677 -7.76 4.12 2.17
N GLY A 678 -8.66 3.14 1.97
CA GLY A 678 -9.49 2.58 3.05
C GLY A 678 -10.81 3.32 3.30
N GLY A 679 -11.30 4.15 2.38
CA GLY A 679 -12.54 4.93 2.51
C GLY A 679 -13.77 4.10 2.93
N LYS A 680 -13.95 2.88 2.39
CA LYS A 680 -14.99 1.93 2.86
C LYS A 680 -14.97 1.75 4.37
N GLN A 681 -13.79 1.43 4.88
CA GLN A 681 -13.58 1.11 6.29
C GLN A 681 -13.82 2.34 7.17
N ALA A 682 -13.41 3.52 6.70
CA ALA A 682 -13.67 4.77 7.38
C ALA A 682 -15.18 5.08 7.45
N LEU A 683 -15.91 4.96 6.33
CA LEU A 683 -17.37 5.19 6.28
C LEU A 683 -18.16 4.24 7.20
N GLU A 684 -17.87 2.93 7.15
CA GLU A 684 -18.52 1.94 8.03
C GLU A 684 -18.22 2.24 9.52
N THR A 685 -17.02 2.72 9.81
CA THR A 685 -16.63 3.10 11.18
C THR A 685 -17.32 4.39 11.62
N VAL A 686 -17.46 5.38 10.74
CA VAL A 686 -18.20 6.62 11.02
C VAL A 686 -19.66 6.31 11.32
N GLN A 687 -20.34 5.51 10.49
CA GLN A 687 -21.72 5.08 10.75
C GLN A 687 -21.88 4.47 12.15
N ARG A 688 -20.94 3.61 12.55
CA ARG A 688 -20.99 2.91 13.83
C ARG A 688 -20.62 3.79 15.03
N LEU A 689 -19.57 4.60 14.89
CA LEU A 689 -18.94 5.30 16.02
C LEU A 689 -19.35 6.76 16.16
N LEU A 690 -19.86 7.42 15.13
CA LEU A 690 -20.28 8.82 15.21
C LEU A 690 -21.30 9.04 16.34
N PRO A 691 -22.37 8.22 16.50
CA PRO A 691 -23.32 8.40 17.61
C PRO A 691 -22.65 8.28 18.98
N VAL A 692 -21.79 7.27 19.16
CA VAL A 692 -21.08 6.99 20.41
C VAL A 692 -20.13 8.12 20.76
N LEU A 693 -19.31 8.57 19.80
CA LEU A 693 -18.32 9.63 20.01
C LEU A 693 -18.98 10.99 20.31
N CYS A 694 -20.12 11.28 19.68
CA CYS A 694 -20.86 12.51 19.94
C CYS A 694 -21.58 12.48 21.30
N GLN A 695 -22.27 11.37 21.62
CA GLN A 695 -23.07 11.26 22.85
C GLN A 695 -22.21 11.06 24.09
N ASP A 696 -21.22 10.18 24.05
CA ASP A 696 -20.46 9.76 25.24
C ASP A 696 -19.18 10.58 25.45
N HIS A 697 -18.66 11.20 24.38
CA HIS A 697 -17.37 11.92 24.41
C HIS A 697 -17.46 13.38 23.99
N GLY A 698 -18.65 13.87 23.61
CA GLY A 698 -18.89 15.28 23.32
C GLY A 698 -18.19 15.79 22.06
N LEU A 699 -17.77 14.90 21.15
CA LEU A 699 -17.19 15.30 19.87
C LEU A 699 -18.27 15.82 18.92
N THR A 700 -17.90 16.78 18.08
CA THR A 700 -18.78 17.28 17.01
C THR A 700 -18.70 16.39 15.77
N PRO A 701 -19.75 16.32 14.94
CA PRO A 701 -19.70 15.62 13.66
C PRO A 701 -18.52 16.07 12.79
N ASP A 702 -18.21 17.37 12.75
CA ASP A 702 -17.08 17.92 11.99
C ASP A 702 -15.73 17.40 12.49
N GLN A 703 -15.55 17.23 13.80
CA GLN A 703 -14.33 16.64 14.35
C GLN A 703 -14.20 15.15 13.98
N VAL A 704 -15.30 14.40 14.01
CA VAL A 704 -15.32 12.98 13.58
C VAL A 704 -14.99 12.86 12.10
N VAL A 705 -15.58 13.72 11.25
CA VAL A 705 -15.30 13.78 9.81
C VAL A 705 -13.84 14.12 9.54
N ALA A 706 -13.28 15.11 10.25
CA ALA A 706 -11.88 15.50 10.08
C ALA A 706 -10.94 14.31 10.38
N ILE A 707 -11.14 13.61 11.49
CA ILE A 707 -10.35 12.41 11.84
C ILE A 707 -10.51 11.32 10.79
N ALA A 708 -11.74 11.09 10.32
CA ALA A 708 -12.06 10.03 9.35
C ALA A 708 -11.51 10.31 7.94
N SER A 709 -11.33 11.58 7.57
CA SER A 709 -10.90 12.03 6.23
C SER A 709 -9.39 11.93 5.99
N ASN A 710 -8.74 10.96 6.64
CA ASN A 710 -7.30 10.69 6.55
C ASN A 710 -7.06 9.21 6.23
N ILE A 711 -5.88 8.89 5.70
CA ILE A 711 -5.46 7.50 5.48
C ILE A 711 -5.42 6.79 6.84
N GLY A 712 -6.22 5.72 6.97
CA GLY A 712 -6.40 5.01 8.23
C GLY A 712 -7.44 5.60 9.19
N GLY A 713 -8.38 6.42 8.70
CA GLY A 713 -9.44 7.04 9.51
C GLY A 713 -10.22 6.07 10.41
N LYS A 714 -10.54 4.84 9.94
CA LYS A 714 -11.11 3.76 10.78
C LYS A 714 -10.30 3.53 12.06
N GLN A 715 -8.99 3.39 11.88
CA GLN A 715 -8.07 3.07 12.96
C GLN A 715 -7.97 4.24 13.94
N ALA A 716 -7.90 5.46 13.42
CA ALA A 716 -7.90 6.66 14.24
C ALA A 716 -9.17 6.78 15.09
N LEU A 717 -10.36 6.64 14.51
CA LEU A 717 -11.64 6.71 15.23
C LEU A 717 -11.79 5.63 16.30
N ALA A 718 -11.45 4.37 15.97
CA ALA A 718 -11.52 3.28 16.94
C ALA A 718 -10.54 3.50 18.11
N THR A 719 -9.36 4.04 17.84
CA THR A 719 -8.39 4.39 18.89
C THR A 719 -8.84 5.60 19.71
N VAL A 720 -9.48 6.61 19.10
CA VAL A 720 -10.08 7.74 19.84
C VAL A 720 -11.14 7.24 20.82
N GLN A 721 -12.07 6.40 20.38
CA GLN A 721 -13.08 5.82 21.28
C GLN A 721 -12.43 5.11 22.48
N ARG A 722 -11.35 4.37 22.24
CA ARG A 722 -10.66 3.60 23.29
C ARG A 722 -9.81 4.48 24.22
N LEU A 723 -9.09 5.46 23.69
CA LEU A 723 -8.04 6.18 24.41
C LEU A 723 -8.45 7.58 24.88
N LEU A 724 -9.49 8.19 24.30
CA LEU A 724 -9.94 9.52 24.73
C LEU A 724 -10.24 9.57 26.25
N PRO A 725 -10.99 8.61 26.85
CA PRO A 725 -11.23 8.63 28.29
C PRO A 725 -9.95 8.55 29.11
N VAL A 726 -9.04 7.64 28.73
CA VAL A 726 -7.76 7.39 29.43
C VAL A 726 -6.84 8.62 29.33
N LEU A 727 -6.69 9.19 28.14
CA LEU A 727 -5.84 10.35 27.90
C LEU A 727 -6.35 11.61 28.63
N CYS A 728 -7.68 11.77 28.73
CA CYS A 728 -8.25 12.88 29.48
C CYS A 728 -8.15 12.70 31.00
N GLN A 729 -8.46 11.50 31.51
CA GLN A 729 -8.49 11.24 32.96
C GLN A 729 -7.09 11.08 33.56
N ASP A 730 -6.22 10.30 32.93
CA ASP A 730 -4.93 9.91 33.51
C ASP A 730 -3.79 10.87 33.11
N HIS A 731 -3.95 11.56 31.97
CA HIS A 731 -2.91 12.41 31.38
C HIS A 731 -3.30 13.88 31.22
N GLY A 732 -4.51 14.26 31.63
CA GLY A 732 -4.96 15.66 31.68
C GLY A 732 -5.08 16.35 30.31
N LEU A 733 -5.18 15.57 29.22
CA LEU A 733 -5.38 16.10 27.87
C LEU A 733 -6.82 16.54 27.67
N THR A 734 -7.05 17.56 26.85
CA THR A 734 -8.40 17.97 26.45
C THR A 734 -8.89 17.13 25.26
N PRO A 735 -10.21 16.97 25.07
CA PRO A 735 -10.76 16.33 23.87
C PRO A 735 -10.24 16.96 22.57
N ASP A 736 -10.13 18.30 22.52
CA ASP A 736 -9.58 19.00 21.34
C ASP A 736 -8.11 18.65 21.06
N GLN A 737 -7.30 18.43 22.09
CA GLN A 737 -5.92 17.98 21.92
C GLN A 737 -5.86 16.54 21.38
N VAL A 738 -6.72 15.65 21.88
CA VAL A 738 -6.83 14.27 21.37
C VAL A 738 -7.28 14.28 19.91
N VAL A 739 -8.25 15.13 19.55
CA VAL A 739 -8.71 15.31 18.16
C VAL A 739 -7.60 15.85 17.27
N ALA A 740 -6.81 16.83 17.72
CA ALA A 740 -5.70 17.38 16.95
C ALA A 740 -4.63 16.31 16.64
N ILE A 741 -4.33 15.43 17.58
CA ILE A 741 -3.41 14.30 17.38
C ILE A 741 -4.01 13.28 16.39
N ALA A 742 -5.31 13.00 16.52
CA ALA A 742 -6.00 12.02 15.69
C ALA A 742 -6.22 12.48 14.24
N ASN A 743 -6.35 13.79 14.02
CA ASN A 743 -6.65 14.43 12.73
C ASN A 743 -5.40 14.56 11.82
N ASN A 744 -4.65 13.48 11.69
CA ASN A 744 -3.46 13.39 10.85
C ASN A 744 -3.27 11.95 10.34
N ASN A 745 -2.53 11.78 9.25
CA ASN A 745 -2.16 10.46 8.78
C ASN A 745 -1.34 9.73 9.86
N GLY A 746 -1.80 8.55 10.26
CA GLY A 746 -1.22 7.80 11.37
C GLY A 746 -1.70 8.22 12.77
N GLY A 747 -2.83 8.92 12.88
CA GLY A 747 -3.39 9.38 14.17
C GLY A 747 -3.52 8.28 15.24
N LYS A 748 -3.91 7.05 14.87
CA LYS A 748 -3.88 5.89 15.79
C LYS A 748 -2.50 5.70 16.44
N GLN A 749 -1.47 5.67 15.61
CA GLN A 749 -0.11 5.41 16.05
C GLN A 749 0.40 6.54 16.94
N ALA A 750 0.06 7.79 16.58
CA ALA A 750 0.38 8.95 17.40
C ALA A 750 -0.30 8.87 18.78
N LEU A 751 -1.61 8.58 18.84
CA LEU A 751 -2.36 8.44 20.11
C LEU A 751 -1.81 7.33 21.01
N GLU A 752 -1.53 6.14 20.47
CA GLU A 752 -0.95 5.03 21.23
C GLU A 752 0.46 5.37 21.74
N THR A 753 1.23 6.13 20.95
CA THR A 753 2.57 6.58 21.36
C THR A 753 2.48 7.67 22.42
N VAL A 754 1.53 8.59 22.34
CA VAL A 754 1.28 9.61 23.37
C VAL A 754 0.89 8.92 24.69
N GLN A 755 -0.02 7.95 24.67
CA GLN A 755 -0.38 7.19 25.87
C GLN A 755 0.86 6.57 26.53
N ARG A 756 1.76 6.00 25.73
CA ARG A 756 2.97 5.33 26.23
C ARG A 756 4.06 6.30 26.70
N LEU A 757 4.32 7.36 25.92
CA LEU A 757 5.51 8.21 26.07
C LEU A 757 5.24 9.54 26.77
N LEU A 758 4.00 10.01 26.88
CA LEU A 758 3.70 11.27 27.57
C LEU A 758 4.21 11.26 29.02
N PRO A 759 3.98 10.21 29.85
CA PRO A 759 4.52 10.17 31.20
C PRO A 759 6.05 10.24 31.23
N VAL A 760 6.72 9.47 30.36
CA VAL A 760 8.17 9.38 30.27
C VAL A 760 8.79 10.72 29.86
N LEU A 761 8.25 11.35 28.80
CA LEU A 761 8.75 12.64 28.31
C LEU A 761 8.52 13.78 29.31
N CYS A 762 7.42 13.75 30.06
CA CYS A 762 7.16 14.75 31.09
C CYS A 762 8.04 14.56 32.33
N GLN A 763 8.23 13.32 32.79
CA GLN A 763 8.97 13.02 34.02
C GLN A 763 10.49 13.07 33.80
N ASP A 764 10.99 12.44 32.75
CA ASP A 764 12.44 12.22 32.56
C ASP A 764 13.09 13.33 31.71
N HIS A 765 12.30 13.99 30.86
CA HIS A 765 12.81 14.99 29.91
C HIS A 765 12.24 16.39 30.12
N GLY A 766 11.32 16.59 31.07
CA GLY A 766 10.80 17.91 31.44
C GLY A 766 9.88 18.57 30.40
N LEU A 767 9.35 17.80 29.44
CA LEU A 767 8.38 18.34 28.48
C LEU A 767 7.02 18.58 29.15
N THR A 768 6.31 19.60 28.69
CA THR A 768 4.91 19.82 29.08
C THR A 768 3.96 18.98 28.20
N PRO A 769 2.77 18.59 28.71
CA PRO A 769 1.76 17.92 27.89
C PRO A 769 1.42 18.68 26.60
N ALA A 770 1.40 20.02 26.64
CA ALA A 770 1.14 20.85 25.47
C ALA A 770 2.24 20.72 24.40
N GLN A 771 3.51 20.59 24.79
CA GLN A 771 4.62 20.36 23.86
C GLN A 771 4.55 18.95 23.26
N VAL A 772 4.23 17.93 24.07
CA VAL A 772 4.02 16.55 23.57
C VAL A 772 2.88 16.51 22.54
N VAL A 773 1.77 17.21 22.81
CA VAL A 773 0.65 17.33 21.86
C VAL A 773 1.08 18.02 20.56
N ALA A 774 1.84 19.13 20.64
CA ALA A 774 2.32 19.83 19.46
C ALA A 774 3.21 18.95 18.57
N ILE A 775 4.10 18.16 19.17
CA ILE A 775 4.94 17.19 18.45
C ILE A 775 4.08 16.09 17.81
N ALA A 776 3.08 15.59 18.53
CA ALA A 776 2.23 14.49 18.08
C ALA A 776 1.19 14.90 17.03
N SER A 777 0.79 16.16 16.96
CA SER A 777 -0.28 16.69 16.08
C SER A 777 0.18 16.95 14.65
N ASN A 778 1.16 16.20 14.17
CA ASN A 778 1.72 16.29 12.82
C ASN A 778 1.73 14.91 12.15
N ASN A 779 1.75 14.89 10.81
CA ASN A 779 1.97 13.67 10.05
C ASN A 779 3.29 12.98 10.51
N GLY A 780 3.17 11.75 11.01
CA GLY A 780 4.30 11.01 11.58
C GLY A 780 4.57 11.26 13.08
N GLY A 781 3.60 11.77 13.85
CA GLY A 781 3.73 12.06 15.28
C GLY A 781 4.32 10.95 16.15
N LYS A 782 4.03 9.67 15.87
CA LYS A 782 4.70 8.52 16.53
C LYS A 782 6.22 8.59 16.37
N GLN A 783 6.67 8.72 15.13
CA GLN A 783 8.09 8.74 14.80
C GLN A 783 8.77 9.98 15.41
N ALA A 784 8.07 11.11 15.43
CA ALA A 784 8.53 12.33 16.07
C ALA A 784 8.79 12.10 17.57
N LEU A 785 7.81 11.58 18.30
CA LEU A 785 7.92 11.32 19.75
C LEU A 785 9.02 10.31 20.10
N GLU A 786 9.09 9.19 19.37
CA GLU A 786 10.15 8.18 19.57
C GLU A 786 11.54 8.76 19.28
N THR A 787 11.65 9.62 18.27
CA THR A 787 12.91 10.29 17.93
C THR A 787 13.30 11.33 18.98
N VAL A 788 12.33 12.11 19.50
CA VAL A 788 12.57 13.07 20.59
C VAL A 788 13.04 12.35 21.84
N GLN A 789 12.38 11.26 22.25
CA GLN A 789 12.83 10.46 23.39
C GLN A 789 14.29 10.00 23.25
N ARG A 790 14.68 9.56 22.04
CA ARG A 790 16.03 9.06 21.76
C ARG A 790 17.08 10.17 21.65
N LEU A 791 16.76 11.25 20.94
CA LEU A 791 17.73 12.26 20.52
C LEU A 791 17.78 13.50 21.42
N LEU A 792 16.73 13.79 22.19
CA LEU A 792 16.73 14.97 23.08
C LEU A 792 17.91 14.96 24.06
N PRO A 793 18.27 13.84 24.73
CA PRO A 793 19.45 13.82 25.58
C PRO A 793 20.74 14.13 24.82
N VAL A 794 20.92 13.52 23.64
CA VAL A 794 22.12 13.67 22.80
C VAL A 794 22.26 15.11 22.29
N LEU A 795 21.19 15.67 21.74
CA LEU A 795 21.18 17.03 21.18
C LEU A 795 21.43 18.10 22.25
N CYS A 796 20.89 17.92 23.46
CA CYS A 796 21.11 18.86 24.56
C CYS A 796 22.50 18.72 25.18
N GLN A 797 22.99 17.49 25.40
CA GLN A 797 24.27 17.25 26.09
C GLN A 797 25.47 17.45 25.17
N ASP A 798 25.43 16.93 23.95
CA ASP A 798 26.58 16.90 23.05
C ASP A 798 26.62 18.11 22.09
N HIS A 799 25.48 18.75 21.85
CA HIS A 799 25.37 19.85 20.87
C HIS A 799 24.87 21.17 21.47
N GLY A 800 24.61 21.20 22.78
CA GLY A 800 24.26 22.44 23.51
C GLY A 800 22.93 23.06 23.11
N LEU A 801 22.04 22.32 22.44
CA LEU A 801 20.70 22.77 22.08
C LEU A 801 19.82 22.88 23.33
N THR A 802 18.93 23.86 23.34
CA THR A 802 17.93 23.96 24.41
C THR A 802 16.74 23.04 24.14
N LEU A 803 16.04 22.67 25.22
CA LEU A 803 14.82 21.87 25.11
C LEU A 803 13.78 22.53 24.19
N ASP A 804 13.60 23.84 24.29
CA ASP A 804 12.66 24.59 23.45
C ASP A 804 13.06 24.57 21.97
N GLN A 805 14.35 24.59 21.65
CA GLN A 805 14.84 24.46 20.27
C GLN A 805 14.55 23.07 19.70
N VAL A 806 14.80 22.01 20.47
CA VAL A 806 14.48 20.63 20.05
C VAL A 806 12.98 20.45 19.85
N VAL A 807 12.16 20.97 20.78
CA VAL A 807 10.70 20.92 20.70
C VAL A 807 10.18 21.71 19.50
N ALA A 808 10.74 22.88 19.21
CA ALA A 808 10.35 23.69 18.06
C ALA A 808 10.57 22.91 16.75
N ILE A 809 11.78 22.36 16.55
CA ILE A 809 12.08 21.50 15.40
C ILE A 809 11.13 20.29 15.34
N ALA A 810 10.87 19.68 16.49
CA ALA A 810 10.02 18.49 16.59
C ALA A 810 8.53 18.73 16.30
N SER A 811 8.08 19.98 16.44
CA SER A 811 6.67 20.39 16.26
C SER A 811 6.30 20.69 14.80
N ASN A 812 7.21 20.45 13.85
CA ASN A 812 6.99 20.64 12.42
C ASN A 812 6.87 19.30 11.67
N GLY A 813 6.30 19.34 10.47
CA GLY A 813 6.20 18.18 9.58
C GLY A 813 7.59 17.63 9.20
N GLY A 814 7.77 16.31 9.30
CA GLY A 814 9.04 15.64 9.00
C GLY A 814 10.09 15.72 10.12
N SER A 815 9.68 15.99 11.34
CA SER A 815 10.55 16.19 12.52
C SER A 815 11.56 15.07 12.79
N LYS A 816 11.22 13.78 12.65
CA LYS A 816 12.20 12.68 12.78
C LYS A 816 13.43 12.92 11.91
N GLN A 817 13.17 13.18 10.62
CA GLN A 817 14.21 13.39 9.63
C GLN A 817 14.98 14.69 9.91
N ALA A 818 14.29 15.75 10.33
CA ALA A 818 14.93 17.00 10.71
C ALA A 818 15.88 16.82 11.91
N LEU A 819 15.44 16.18 12.99
CA LEU A 819 16.24 15.94 14.20
C LEU A 819 17.45 15.03 13.93
N GLU A 820 17.26 13.92 13.19
CA GLU A 820 18.36 13.04 12.77
C GLU A 820 19.38 13.80 11.90
N THR A 821 18.90 14.70 11.04
CA THR A 821 19.78 15.54 10.20
C THR A 821 20.50 16.60 11.00
N VAL A 822 19.85 17.23 11.98
CA VAL A 822 20.49 18.18 12.91
C VAL A 822 21.60 17.49 13.69
N GLN A 823 21.35 16.31 14.25
CA GLN A 823 22.38 15.52 14.94
C GLN A 823 23.59 15.26 14.02
N ARG A 824 23.34 14.92 12.75
CA ARG A 824 24.39 14.59 11.78
C ARG A 824 25.15 15.83 11.27
N LEU A 825 24.44 16.91 10.94
CA LEU A 825 24.97 18.05 10.20
C LEU A 825 25.31 19.26 11.06
N LEU A 826 24.78 19.39 12.28
CA LEU A 826 25.12 20.52 13.15
C LEU A 826 26.63 20.62 13.38
N PRO A 827 27.38 19.54 13.72
CA PRO A 827 28.84 19.63 13.87
C PRO A 827 29.54 20.09 12.59
N VAL A 828 29.13 19.53 11.43
CA VAL A 828 29.73 19.81 10.11
C VAL A 828 29.48 21.26 9.69
N LEU A 829 28.24 21.75 9.80
CA LEU A 829 27.87 23.10 9.42
C LEU A 829 28.52 24.16 10.32
N CYS A 830 28.68 23.87 11.61
CA CYS A 830 29.35 24.78 12.53
C CYS A 830 30.88 24.80 12.30
N GLN A 831 31.51 23.65 12.08
CA GLN A 831 32.97 23.55 11.94
C GLN A 831 33.46 24.00 10.54
N ASP A 832 32.81 23.53 9.49
CA ASP A 832 33.30 23.70 8.10
C ASP A 832 32.74 24.97 7.44
N HIS A 833 31.58 25.44 7.90
CA HIS A 833 30.87 26.57 7.28
C HIS A 833 30.62 27.74 8.22
N GLY A 834 31.01 27.64 9.50
CA GLY A 834 30.94 28.75 10.46
C GLY A 834 29.52 29.16 10.88
N LEU A 835 28.51 28.29 10.69
CA LEU A 835 27.16 28.55 11.19
C LEU A 835 27.13 28.48 12.72
N THR A 836 26.23 29.23 13.33
CA THR A 836 25.92 29.07 14.76
C THR A 836 24.85 27.98 14.96
N PRO A 837 24.80 27.33 16.15
CA PRO A 837 23.71 26.41 16.48
C PRO A 837 22.32 27.03 16.30
N ASP A 838 22.15 28.30 16.65
CA ASP A 838 20.88 29.03 16.47
C ASP A 838 20.49 29.19 15.00
N GLN A 839 21.46 29.41 14.10
CA GLN A 839 21.21 29.45 12.65
C GLN A 839 20.82 28.08 12.11
N VAL A 840 21.47 27.01 12.57
CA VAL A 840 21.10 25.62 12.20
C VAL A 840 19.68 25.29 12.67
N VAL A 841 19.31 25.71 13.89
CA VAL A 841 17.95 25.56 14.42
C VAL A 841 16.96 26.36 13.60
N ALA A 842 17.25 27.61 13.24
CA ALA A 842 16.36 28.43 12.44
C ALA A 842 16.05 27.80 11.06
N ILE A 843 17.05 27.16 10.44
CA ILE A 843 16.88 26.41 9.19
C ILE A 843 16.04 25.15 9.41
N ALA A 844 16.29 24.43 10.51
CA ALA A 844 15.62 23.16 10.83
C ALA A 844 14.17 23.35 11.29
N ASN A 845 13.83 24.50 11.88
CA ASN A 845 12.54 24.81 12.50
C ASN A 845 11.45 25.22 11.49
N ASN A 846 11.38 24.51 10.36
CA ASN A 846 10.38 24.73 9.30
C ASN A 846 10.00 23.40 8.65
N ASN A 847 8.89 23.36 7.93
CA ASN A 847 8.51 22.17 7.19
C ASN A 847 9.56 21.84 6.13
N GLY A 848 10.12 20.63 6.20
CA GLY A 848 11.22 20.22 5.32
C GLY A 848 12.63 20.63 5.78
N GLY A 849 12.83 20.92 7.08
CA GLY A 849 14.12 21.31 7.65
C GLY A 849 15.32 20.40 7.27
N LYS A 850 15.13 19.07 7.17
CA LYS A 850 16.18 18.16 6.64
C LYS A 850 16.68 18.60 5.27
N GLN A 851 15.74 18.81 4.35
CA GLN A 851 16.04 19.16 2.97
C GLN A 851 16.72 20.53 2.89
N ALA A 852 16.28 21.48 3.71
CA ALA A 852 16.93 22.78 3.80
C ALA A 852 18.38 22.66 4.30
N LEU A 853 18.64 21.91 5.39
CA LEU A 853 19.99 21.69 5.92
C LEU A 853 20.93 20.98 4.94
N GLU A 854 20.47 19.90 4.29
CA GLU A 854 21.25 19.19 3.27
C GLU A 854 21.55 20.10 2.06
N THR A 855 20.61 20.96 1.70
CA THR A 855 20.80 21.94 0.61
C THR A 855 21.75 23.06 1.00
N VAL A 856 21.69 23.56 2.23
CA VAL A 856 22.65 24.54 2.75
C VAL A 856 24.06 23.95 2.73
N GLN A 857 24.26 22.74 3.24
CA GLN A 857 25.56 22.06 3.19
C GLN A 857 26.10 21.98 1.74
N ARG A 858 25.23 21.65 0.77
CA ARG A 858 25.62 21.50 -0.64
C ARG A 858 25.86 22.84 -1.36
N LEU A 859 24.98 23.83 -1.15
CA LEU A 859 24.92 25.05 -1.97
C LEU A 859 25.58 26.26 -1.33
N LEU A 860 25.82 26.27 0.00
CA LEU A 860 26.44 27.41 0.67
C LEU A 860 27.81 27.76 0.07
N PRO A 861 28.72 26.80 -0.21
CA PRO A 861 30.00 27.15 -0.85
C PRO A 861 29.82 27.78 -2.23
N VAL A 862 28.91 27.23 -3.05
CA VAL A 862 28.65 27.68 -4.43
C VAL A 862 28.03 29.09 -4.44
N LEU A 863 27.02 29.33 -3.59
CA LEU A 863 26.34 30.63 -3.52
C LEU A 863 27.26 31.74 -2.98
N CYS A 864 28.13 31.42 -2.02
CA CYS A 864 29.09 32.38 -1.50
C CYS A 864 30.23 32.68 -2.48
N GLN A 865 30.79 31.65 -3.13
CA GLN A 865 31.96 31.80 -4.01
C GLN A 865 31.58 32.34 -5.39
N ASP A 866 30.55 31.78 -6.02
CA ASP A 866 30.22 32.09 -7.41
C ASP A 866 29.22 33.23 -7.54
N HIS A 867 28.37 33.45 -6.52
CA HIS A 867 27.25 34.40 -6.58
C HIS A 867 27.39 35.55 -5.56
N GLY A 868 28.42 35.53 -4.72
CA GLY A 868 28.74 36.62 -3.80
C GLY A 868 27.75 36.80 -2.63
N LEU A 869 26.94 35.80 -2.33
CA LEU A 869 26.04 35.85 -1.15
C LEU A 869 26.86 35.78 0.14
N THR A 870 26.37 36.46 1.18
CA THR A 870 26.90 36.29 2.53
C THR A 870 26.27 35.08 3.23
N LEU A 871 26.95 34.55 4.24
CA LEU A 871 26.44 33.47 5.09
C LEU A 871 25.03 33.79 5.63
N ASP A 872 24.85 35.00 6.17
CA ASP A 872 23.59 35.43 6.76
C ASP A 872 22.46 35.52 5.72
N GLN A 873 22.78 35.88 4.47
CA GLN A 873 21.79 35.88 3.38
C GLN A 873 21.35 34.45 3.02
N VAL A 874 22.28 33.49 2.95
CA VAL A 874 21.96 32.08 2.70
C VAL A 874 21.10 31.51 3.83
N VAL A 875 21.45 31.80 5.09
CA VAL A 875 20.67 31.39 6.27
C VAL A 875 19.28 32.01 6.24
N ALA A 876 19.15 33.30 5.92
CA ALA A 876 17.87 33.98 5.82
C ALA A 876 16.95 33.34 4.75
N ILE A 877 17.50 32.96 3.59
CA ILE A 877 16.73 32.29 2.53
C ILE A 877 16.29 30.89 2.98
N ALA A 878 17.15 30.19 3.73
CA ALA A 878 16.92 28.82 4.17
C ALA A 878 15.97 28.69 5.37
N SER A 879 15.82 29.75 6.19
CA SER A 879 15.08 29.73 7.47
C SER A 879 13.56 29.91 7.34
N HIS A 880 12.99 29.53 6.19
CA HIS A 880 11.55 29.62 5.92
C HIS A 880 11.04 28.33 5.24
N ASP A 881 9.73 28.11 5.29
CA ASP A 881 9.08 27.00 4.60
C ASP A 881 9.47 26.97 3.11
N GLY A 882 10.01 25.83 2.67
CA GLY A 882 10.52 25.67 1.29
C GLY A 882 11.93 26.22 1.06
N GLY A 883 12.74 26.45 2.12
CA GLY A 883 14.11 26.96 2.02
C GLY A 883 15.02 26.24 1.01
N LYS A 884 14.92 24.90 0.88
CA LYS A 884 15.61 24.15 -0.20
C LYS A 884 15.26 24.70 -1.59
N GLN A 885 13.96 24.81 -1.85
CA GLN A 885 13.46 25.24 -3.16
C GLN A 885 13.84 26.70 -3.42
N ALA A 886 13.82 27.55 -2.39
CA ALA A 886 14.27 28.92 -2.50
C ALA A 886 15.76 29.00 -2.86
N LEU A 887 16.64 28.26 -2.16
CA LEU A 887 18.08 28.21 -2.45
C LEU A 887 18.40 27.68 -3.86
N GLU A 888 17.79 26.56 -4.27
CA GLU A 888 17.96 25.99 -5.62
C GLU A 888 17.48 26.97 -6.71
N THR A 889 16.40 27.71 -6.42
CA THR A 889 15.87 28.72 -7.34
C THR A 889 16.76 29.96 -7.40
N VAL A 890 17.33 30.41 -6.27
CA VAL A 890 18.31 31.50 -6.23
C VAL A 890 19.54 31.13 -7.05
N GLN A 891 20.10 29.94 -6.87
CA GLN A 891 21.22 29.47 -7.68
C GLN A 891 20.90 29.51 -9.19
N ARG A 892 19.68 29.14 -9.57
CA ARG A 892 19.26 29.10 -10.99
C ARG A 892 18.94 30.48 -11.56
N LEU A 893 18.23 31.33 -10.80
CA LEU A 893 17.60 32.55 -11.31
C LEU A 893 18.35 33.84 -10.96
N LEU A 894 19.25 33.83 -9.97
CA LEU A 894 20.00 35.03 -9.60
C LEU A 894 20.78 35.63 -10.78
N PRO A 895 21.50 34.85 -11.61
CA PRO A 895 22.18 35.42 -12.78
C PRO A 895 21.21 36.08 -13.76
N VAL A 896 20.08 35.42 -14.05
CA VAL A 896 19.06 35.90 -14.99
C VAL A 896 18.39 37.18 -14.48
N LEU A 897 17.97 37.20 -13.21
CA LEU A 897 17.31 38.35 -12.59
C LEU A 897 18.23 39.58 -12.50
N CYS A 898 19.53 39.38 -12.25
CA CYS A 898 20.49 40.46 -12.18
C CYS A 898 20.89 40.98 -13.57
N GLN A 899 21.14 40.08 -14.54
CA GLN A 899 21.63 40.46 -15.88
C GLN A 899 20.52 40.97 -16.80
N ASP A 900 19.38 40.28 -16.84
CA ASP A 900 18.31 40.57 -17.81
C ASP A 900 17.27 41.56 -17.26
N HIS A 901 17.13 41.64 -15.94
CA HIS A 901 16.11 42.47 -15.28
C HIS A 901 16.67 43.57 -14.37
N GLY A 902 18.01 43.67 -14.25
CA GLY A 902 18.68 44.74 -13.53
C GLY A 902 18.41 44.77 -12.02
N LEU A 903 17.96 43.66 -11.44
CA LEU A 903 17.76 43.55 -9.99
C LEU A 903 19.11 43.47 -9.27
N THR A 904 19.18 44.03 -8.07
CA THR A 904 20.37 43.87 -7.22
C THR A 904 20.33 42.53 -6.47
N LEU A 905 21.50 42.05 -6.05
CA LEU A 905 21.62 40.84 -5.24
C LEU A 905 20.73 40.90 -3.98
N ASP A 906 20.74 42.03 -3.27
CA ASP A 906 19.92 42.23 -2.07
C ASP A 906 18.41 42.18 -2.36
N GLN A 907 17.98 42.64 -3.54
CA GLN A 907 16.59 42.53 -3.96
C GLN A 907 16.18 41.07 -4.24
N VAL A 908 17.04 40.29 -4.88
CA VAL A 908 16.80 38.86 -5.12
C VAL A 908 16.75 38.10 -3.79
N VAL A 909 17.66 38.40 -2.85
CA VAL A 909 17.65 37.82 -1.50
C VAL A 909 16.37 38.19 -0.75
N ALA A 910 15.94 39.45 -0.79
CA ALA A 910 14.71 39.88 -0.12
C ALA A 910 13.45 39.16 -0.64
N ILE A 911 13.38 38.92 -1.95
CA ILE A 911 12.30 38.14 -2.59
C ILE A 911 12.39 36.68 -2.16
N ALA A 912 13.60 36.11 -2.16
CA ALA A 912 13.83 34.70 -1.83
C ALA A 912 13.47 34.40 -0.36
N SER A 913 13.90 35.23 0.59
CA SER A 913 13.68 35.01 2.02
C SER A 913 12.20 35.14 2.40
N ASN A 914 11.46 36.08 1.83
CA ASN A 914 10.08 36.35 2.27
C ASN A 914 9.00 35.81 1.32
N GLY A 915 9.29 35.74 0.02
CA GLY A 915 8.38 35.28 -1.03
C GLY A 915 8.67 33.87 -1.56
N GLY A 916 9.86 33.33 -1.31
CA GLY A 916 10.28 31.98 -1.68
C GLY A 916 10.43 31.75 -3.19
N LYS A 917 10.59 30.48 -3.58
CA LYS A 917 10.71 30.05 -5.00
C LYS A 917 9.61 30.63 -5.89
N GLN A 918 8.37 30.54 -5.43
CA GLN A 918 7.21 30.94 -6.21
C GLN A 918 7.22 32.43 -6.53
N ALA A 919 7.67 33.28 -5.60
CA ALA A 919 7.82 34.70 -5.88
C ALA A 919 8.95 34.97 -6.88
N LEU A 920 10.11 34.31 -6.77
CA LEU A 920 11.22 34.46 -7.72
C LEU A 920 10.82 34.09 -9.16
N GLU A 921 10.18 32.93 -9.34
CA GLU A 921 9.69 32.48 -10.66
C GLU A 921 8.62 33.43 -11.21
N THR A 922 7.76 33.96 -10.34
CA THR A 922 6.73 34.93 -10.72
C THR A 922 7.33 36.30 -11.08
N VAL A 923 8.35 36.76 -10.37
CA VAL A 923 9.07 38.00 -10.69
C VAL A 923 9.75 37.87 -12.05
N GLN A 924 10.45 36.76 -12.31
CA GLN A 924 11.04 36.51 -13.64
C GLN A 924 9.99 36.60 -14.76
N ARG A 925 8.79 36.03 -14.53
CA ARG A 925 7.71 36.02 -15.52
C ARG A 925 7.00 37.38 -15.68
N LEU A 926 6.71 38.06 -14.57
CA LEU A 926 5.80 39.22 -14.54
C LEU A 926 6.50 40.57 -14.44
N LEU A 927 7.77 40.64 -14.06
CA LEU A 927 8.49 41.92 -13.98
C LEU A 927 8.52 42.65 -15.33
N PRO A 928 8.80 42.01 -16.49
CA PRO A 928 8.73 42.70 -17.77
C PRO A 928 7.33 43.23 -18.09
N VAL A 929 6.29 42.42 -17.87
CA VAL A 929 4.89 42.76 -18.14
C VAL A 929 4.41 43.92 -17.26
N LEU A 930 4.67 43.85 -15.95
CA LEU A 930 4.28 44.89 -15.00
C LEU A 930 5.00 46.23 -15.24
N CYS A 931 6.26 46.18 -15.68
CA CYS A 931 7.02 47.39 -16.00
C CYS A 931 6.60 48.01 -17.35
N GLN A 932 6.40 47.20 -18.39
CA GLN A 932 6.08 47.67 -19.74
C GLN A 932 4.61 48.08 -19.89
N ASP A 933 3.68 47.26 -19.42
CA ASP A 933 2.24 47.44 -19.68
C ASP A 933 1.55 48.27 -18.59
N HIS A 934 2.12 48.31 -17.39
CA HIS A 934 1.50 48.95 -16.22
C HIS A 934 2.35 50.07 -15.59
N GLY A 935 3.53 50.37 -16.16
CA GLY A 935 4.38 51.49 -15.74
C GLY A 935 4.94 51.37 -14.32
N LEU A 936 4.96 50.16 -13.75
CA LEU A 936 5.58 49.91 -12.45
C LEU A 936 7.11 49.94 -12.56
N THR A 937 7.76 50.31 -11.46
CA THR A 937 9.23 50.23 -11.36
C THR A 937 9.66 48.86 -10.82
N PRO A 938 10.87 48.37 -11.16
CA PRO A 938 11.41 47.12 -10.59
C PRO A 938 11.37 47.10 -9.06
N ASN A 939 11.67 48.23 -8.40
CA ASN A 939 11.62 48.35 -6.95
C ASN A 939 10.21 48.14 -6.38
N GLN A 940 9.16 48.57 -7.09
CA GLN A 940 7.78 48.34 -6.70
C GLN A 940 7.40 46.85 -6.85
N VAL A 941 7.85 46.20 -7.93
CA VAL A 941 7.65 44.75 -8.12
C VAL A 941 8.35 43.95 -7.03
N VAL A 942 9.59 44.30 -6.69
CA VAL A 942 10.35 43.70 -5.58
C VAL A 942 9.61 43.90 -4.26
N ALA A 943 9.15 45.11 -3.95
CA ALA A 943 8.43 45.39 -2.70
C ALA A 943 7.13 44.59 -2.57
N ILE A 944 6.45 44.24 -3.68
CA ILE A 944 5.28 43.36 -3.66
C ILE A 944 5.71 41.90 -3.45
N ALA A 945 6.77 41.47 -4.13
CA ALA A 945 7.26 40.10 -4.14
C ALA A 945 7.92 39.66 -2.82
N SER A 946 8.58 40.57 -2.11
CA SER A 946 9.32 40.34 -0.86
C SER A 946 8.43 40.17 0.38
N ASN A 947 7.23 39.62 0.22
CA ASN A 947 6.29 39.34 1.31
C ASN A 947 5.76 37.91 1.20
N SER A 948 5.30 37.36 2.32
CA SER A 948 4.62 36.08 2.35
C SER A 948 3.40 36.12 1.42
N GLY A 949 3.41 35.28 0.38
CA GLY A 949 2.38 35.30 -0.68
C GLY A 949 2.68 36.25 -1.86
N GLY A 950 3.93 36.68 -2.05
CA GLY A 950 4.35 37.61 -3.11
C GLY A 950 3.89 37.21 -4.53
N LYS A 951 3.93 35.92 -4.89
CA LYS A 951 3.36 35.41 -6.15
C LYS A 951 1.90 35.83 -6.32
N GLN A 952 1.08 35.53 -5.32
CA GLN A 952 -0.34 35.81 -5.33
C GLN A 952 -0.62 37.31 -5.38
N ALA A 953 0.19 38.10 -4.67
CA ALA A 953 0.09 39.56 -4.71
C ALA A 953 0.43 40.10 -6.11
N LEU A 954 1.50 39.63 -6.75
CA LEU A 954 1.90 40.05 -8.10
C LEU A 954 0.86 39.66 -9.17
N GLU A 955 0.37 38.41 -9.16
CA GLU A 955 -0.68 37.95 -10.08
C GLU A 955 -1.98 38.75 -9.89
N THR A 956 -2.30 39.09 -8.63
CA THR A 956 -3.47 39.93 -8.32
C THR A 956 -3.28 41.38 -8.77
N VAL A 957 -2.07 41.95 -8.62
CA VAL A 957 -1.75 43.29 -9.12
C VAL A 957 -1.85 43.33 -10.65
N GLN A 958 -1.28 42.36 -11.35
CA GLN A 958 -1.42 42.26 -12.81
C GLN A 958 -2.90 42.24 -13.23
N ARG A 959 -3.74 41.47 -12.53
CA ARG A 959 -5.17 41.34 -12.83
C ARG A 959 -5.99 42.61 -12.48
N LEU A 960 -5.71 43.24 -11.33
CA LEU A 960 -6.60 44.25 -10.74
C LEU A 960 -6.10 45.69 -10.86
N LEU A 961 -4.83 45.93 -11.17
CA LEU A 961 -4.28 47.28 -11.31
C LEU A 961 -4.98 48.11 -12.40
N PRO A 962 -5.29 47.57 -13.60
CA PRO A 962 -6.05 48.33 -14.61
C PRO A 962 -7.45 48.74 -14.09
N VAL A 963 -8.18 47.81 -13.49
CA VAL A 963 -9.54 48.02 -12.95
C VAL A 963 -9.54 49.08 -11.84
N LEU A 964 -8.62 48.96 -10.87
CA LEU A 964 -8.53 49.90 -9.74
C LEU A 964 -8.16 51.32 -10.17
N CYS A 965 -7.31 51.45 -11.19
CA CYS A 965 -6.86 52.74 -11.67
C CYS A 965 -7.89 53.40 -12.61
N GLN A 966 -8.47 52.64 -13.55
CA GLN A 966 -9.37 53.17 -14.58
C GLN A 966 -10.80 53.37 -14.05
N ASP A 967 -11.34 52.40 -13.30
CA ASP A 967 -12.75 52.40 -12.90
C ASP A 967 -12.99 53.03 -11.52
N HIS A 968 -11.94 53.10 -10.69
CA HIS A 968 -12.07 53.51 -9.29
C HIS A 968 -11.12 54.64 -8.85
N GLY A 969 -10.29 55.17 -9.77
CA GLY A 969 -9.48 56.36 -9.55
C GLY A 969 -8.35 56.22 -8.52
N LEU A 970 -7.89 55.00 -8.23
CA LEU A 970 -6.67 54.78 -7.44
C LEU A 970 -5.43 55.06 -8.31
N THR A 971 -4.38 55.54 -7.68
CA THR A 971 -3.06 55.66 -8.34
C THR A 971 -2.31 54.32 -8.29
N PRO A 972 -1.44 54.01 -9.28
CA PRO A 972 -0.60 52.81 -9.23
C PRO A 972 0.20 52.70 -7.93
N ASN A 973 0.68 53.81 -7.39
CA ASN A 973 1.40 53.85 -6.11
C ASN A 973 0.53 53.43 -4.92
N GLN A 974 -0.77 53.77 -4.90
CA GLN A 974 -1.69 53.30 -3.86
C GLN A 974 -1.95 51.80 -3.99
N VAL A 975 -2.12 51.29 -5.22
CA VAL A 975 -2.30 49.84 -5.47
C VAL A 975 -1.06 49.05 -5.03
N VAL A 976 0.15 49.52 -5.39
CA VAL A 976 1.41 48.94 -4.92
C VAL A 976 1.50 48.99 -3.40
N ALA A 977 1.17 50.12 -2.77
CA ALA A 977 1.21 50.23 -1.31
C ALA A 977 0.28 49.21 -0.64
N ILE A 978 -0.94 49.01 -1.15
CA ILE A 978 -1.87 48.00 -0.64
C ILE A 978 -1.30 46.58 -0.85
N ALA A 979 -0.74 46.32 -2.04
CA ALA A 979 -0.18 45.02 -2.38
C ALA A 979 1.01 44.65 -1.48
N SER A 980 1.96 45.57 -1.32
CA SER A 980 3.17 45.41 -0.51
C SER A 980 2.91 45.40 0.99
N ASN A 981 1.87 46.10 1.48
CA ASN A 981 1.59 46.19 2.92
C ASN A 981 0.46 45.27 3.40
N GLY A 982 -0.54 45.02 2.57
CA GLY A 982 -1.78 44.29 2.89
C GLY A 982 -2.00 43.00 2.09
N GLY A 983 -1.21 42.76 1.04
CA GLY A 983 -1.25 41.54 0.22
C GLY A 983 -2.50 41.38 -0.67
N LYS A 984 -2.61 40.21 -1.32
CA LYS A 984 -3.74 39.85 -2.22
C LYS A 984 -5.10 40.11 -1.57
N GLN A 985 -5.28 39.65 -0.33
CA GLN A 985 -6.57 39.71 0.37
C GLN A 985 -7.03 41.15 0.62
N ALA A 986 -6.11 42.07 0.87
CA ALA A 986 -6.45 43.48 1.00
C ALA A 986 -6.85 44.10 -0.35
N LEU A 987 -6.13 43.79 -1.43
CA LEU A 987 -6.49 44.23 -2.79
C LEU A 987 -7.89 43.75 -3.21
N GLU A 988 -8.17 42.45 -3.04
CA GLU A 988 -9.48 41.88 -3.37
C GLU A 988 -10.59 42.48 -2.51
N SER A 989 -10.31 42.74 -1.23
CA SER A 989 -11.28 43.40 -0.32
C SER A 989 -11.57 44.85 -0.70
N ILE A 990 -10.57 45.58 -1.21
CA ILE A 990 -10.74 46.95 -1.72
C ILE A 990 -11.54 46.93 -3.01
N VAL A 991 -11.21 46.06 -3.98
CA VAL A 991 -11.99 45.94 -5.23
C VAL A 991 -13.44 45.58 -4.91
N ALA A 992 -13.68 44.63 -4.01
CA ALA A 992 -15.03 44.27 -3.60
C ALA A 992 -15.77 45.45 -2.95
N GLN A 993 -15.09 46.26 -2.14
CA GLN A 993 -15.67 47.46 -1.53
C GLN A 993 -15.97 48.57 -2.54
N LEU A 994 -15.08 48.80 -3.52
CA LEU A 994 -15.27 49.85 -4.53
C LEU A 994 -16.31 49.45 -5.58
N SER A 995 -16.46 48.14 -5.83
CA SER A 995 -17.50 47.58 -6.71
C SER A 995 -18.88 47.52 -6.05
N ARG A 996 -18.93 47.19 -4.75
CA ARG A 996 -20.17 47.13 -3.94
C ARG A 996 -19.91 47.75 -2.56
N PRO A 997 -20.18 49.06 -2.40
CA PRO A 997 -19.83 49.75 -1.16
C PRO A 997 -20.67 49.28 0.02
N ASP A 998 -20.00 48.74 1.05
CA ASP A 998 -20.57 48.60 2.38
C ASP A 998 -20.82 50.01 2.98
N PRO A 999 -22.00 50.30 3.56
CA PRO A 999 -22.34 51.60 4.12
C PRO A 999 -21.34 52.12 5.17
N ALA A 1000 -20.70 51.24 5.94
CA ALA A 1000 -19.75 51.63 6.99
C ALA A 1000 -18.41 52.12 6.42
N LEU A 1001 -18.00 51.61 5.26
CA LEU A 1001 -16.76 51.98 4.58
C LEU A 1001 -16.97 53.04 3.48
N ALA A 1002 -18.20 53.23 3.00
CA ALA A 1002 -18.54 54.24 1.99
C ALA A 1002 -18.35 55.70 2.47
N ALA A 1003 -18.29 55.93 3.78
CA ALA A 1003 -18.04 57.23 4.39
C ALA A 1003 -16.56 57.67 4.37
N LEU A 1004 -15.64 56.79 3.95
CA LEU A 1004 -14.20 57.03 3.93
C LEU A 1004 -13.72 57.40 2.53
N THR A 1005 -12.77 58.34 2.42
CA THR A 1005 -12.11 58.63 1.14
C THR A 1005 -11.19 57.47 0.73
N ASN A 1006 -10.83 57.39 -0.57
CA ASN A 1006 -9.90 56.39 -1.07
C ASN A 1006 -8.57 56.37 -0.29
N ASP A 1007 -8.05 57.52 0.13
CA ASP A 1007 -6.83 57.60 0.95
C ASP A 1007 -6.98 56.95 2.32
N HIS A 1008 -8.17 57.05 2.94
CA HIS A 1008 -8.45 56.39 4.21
C HIS A 1008 -8.61 54.88 4.04
N LEU A 1009 -9.21 54.42 2.94
CA LEU A 1009 -9.33 53.00 2.62
C LEU A 1009 -7.95 52.36 2.33
N VAL A 1010 -7.11 53.05 1.56
CA VAL A 1010 -5.72 52.65 1.28
C VAL A 1010 -4.93 52.57 2.59
N ALA A 1011 -5.00 53.60 3.44
CA ALA A 1011 -4.28 53.58 4.71
C ALA A 1011 -4.75 52.45 5.63
N LEU A 1012 -6.06 52.19 5.73
CA LEU A 1012 -6.59 51.07 6.53
C LEU A 1012 -6.09 49.72 6.02
N ALA A 1013 -6.11 49.51 4.70
CA ALA A 1013 -5.63 48.30 4.07
C ALA A 1013 -4.12 48.11 4.21
N CYS A 1014 -3.32 49.17 4.10
CA CYS A 1014 -1.88 49.13 4.34
C CYS A 1014 -1.56 48.87 5.82
N LEU A 1015 -2.34 49.42 6.75
CA LEU A 1015 -2.08 49.26 8.18
C LEU A 1015 -2.41 47.86 8.69
N GLY A 1016 -3.60 47.35 8.33
CA GLY A 1016 -4.13 46.12 8.93
C GLY A 1016 -4.75 45.12 7.95
N GLY A 1017 -4.61 45.33 6.64
CA GLY A 1017 -5.07 44.40 5.61
C GLY A 1017 -6.58 44.16 5.62
N ARG A 1018 -6.98 42.98 5.16
CA ARG A 1018 -8.39 42.52 5.21
C ARG A 1018 -8.99 42.52 6.63
N PRO A 1019 -8.28 42.08 7.70
CA PRO A 1019 -8.80 42.14 9.07
C PRO A 1019 -9.26 43.52 9.51
N ALA A 1020 -8.53 44.58 9.14
CA ALA A 1020 -8.92 45.94 9.45
C ALA A 1020 -10.17 46.38 8.67
N LEU A 1021 -10.24 46.05 7.38
CA LEU A 1021 -11.40 46.35 6.53
C LEU A 1021 -12.67 45.62 7.03
N ASP A 1022 -12.56 44.33 7.36
CA ASP A 1022 -13.67 43.52 7.87
C ASP A 1022 -14.13 43.98 9.26
N ALA A 1023 -13.22 44.49 10.09
CA ALA A 1023 -13.56 45.04 11.40
C ALA A 1023 -14.46 46.29 11.30
N VAL A 1024 -14.28 47.10 10.25
CA VAL A 1024 -15.14 48.26 9.99
C VAL A 1024 -16.50 47.82 9.42
N LYS A 1025 -16.53 46.87 8.47
CA LYS A 1025 -17.78 46.31 7.89
C LYS A 1025 -18.68 45.69 8.94
N LYS A 1026 -18.10 44.95 9.89
CA LYS A 1026 -18.86 44.24 10.95
C LYS A 1026 -19.37 45.15 12.07
N GLY A 1027 -19.23 46.48 11.95
CA GLY A 1027 -19.76 47.43 12.93
C GLY A 1027 -19.23 47.21 14.34
N LEU A 1028 -18.01 46.67 14.49
CA LEU A 1028 -17.41 46.45 15.81
C LEU A 1028 -17.35 47.81 16.55
N PRO A 1029 -17.62 47.87 17.87
CA PRO A 1029 -17.85 49.11 18.64
C PRO A 1029 -16.67 50.11 18.68
N HIS A 1030 -15.61 49.87 17.91
CA HIS A 1030 -14.30 50.50 17.98
C HIS A 1030 -13.82 51.08 16.64
N ALA A 1031 -14.50 50.79 15.52
CA ALA A 1031 -14.15 51.33 14.20
C ALA A 1031 -14.29 52.87 14.10
N PRO A 1032 -15.33 53.51 14.66
CA PRO A 1032 -15.46 54.98 14.66
C PRO A 1032 -14.39 55.69 15.49
N GLU A 1033 -13.96 55.10 16.62
CA GLU A 1033 -12.94 55.68 17.51
C GLU A 1033 -11.52 55.54 16.92
N LEU A 1034 -11.28 54.50 16.11
CA LEU A 1034 -10.05 54.33 15.34
C LEU A 1034 -9.95 55.33 14.19
N ILE A 1035 -11.03 55.52 13.41
CA ILE A 1035 -11.13 56.58 12.39
C ILE A 1035 -10.94 57.95 13.04
N ARG A 1036 -11.50 58.18 14.24
CA ARG A 1036 -11.34 59.43 15.02
C ARG A 1036 -9.91 59.62 15.57
N ARG A 1037 -9.16 58.56 15.88
CA ARG A 1037 -7.73 58.61 16.26
C ARG A 1037 -6.81 58.82 15.06
N ILE A 1038 -7.12 58.18 13.93
CA ILE A 1038 -6.45 58.37 12.64
C ILE A 1038 -6.66 59.82 12.15
N ASN A 1039 -7.81 60.43 12.44
CA ASN A 1039 -8.17 61.81 12.06
C ASN A 1039 -7.79 62.93 13.05
N ARG A 1040 -7.16 62.65 14.21
CA ARG A 1040 -6.80 63.69 15.20
C ARG A 1040 -5.57 64.48 14.75
N ARG A 1041 -5.75 65.75 14.35
CA ARG A 1041 -4.68 66.76 14.30
C ARG A 1041 -4.10 67.01 15.70
N ILE A 1042 -2.79 67.02 15.81
CA ILE A 1042 -2.08 67.46 17.03
C ILE A 1042 -2.23 68.99 17.13
N PRO A 1043 -2.59 69.59 18.29
CA PRO A 1043 -2.56 71.04 18.46
C PRO A 1043 -1.13 71.57 18.35
N GLU A 1044 -0.94 72.59 17.51
CA GLU A 1044 0.34 73.23 17.23
C GLU A 1044 1.12 73.62 18.49
N ARG A 1045 2.37 73.18 18.57
CA ARG A 1045 3.48 74.03 19.02
C ARG A 1045 4.80 73.49 18.45
N THR A 1046 5.53 74.41 17.84
CA THR A 1046 6.88 74.34 17.23
C THR A 1046 7.02 73.53 15.94
N SER A 1047 7.11 74.29 14.84
CA SER A 1047 7.75 73.99 13.55
C SER A 1047 8.62 72.73 13.49
N HIS A 1048 8.06 71.66 12.93
CA HIS A 1048 8.50 70.86 11.77
C HIS A 1048 7.42 69.79 11.52
N ARG A 1049 7.20 69.43 10.25
CA ARG A 1049 5.96 68.82 9.68
C ARG A 1049 5.33 67.67 10.50
N VAL A 1050 4.02 67.78 10.74
CA VAL A 1050 3.16 66.73 11.34
C VAL A 1050 2.77 65.71 10.25
N PRO A 1051 2.86 64.39 10.49
CA PRO A 1051 2.56 63.39 9.47
C PRO A 1051 1.04 63.19 9.23
N ASP A 1052 0.60 63.53 8.02
CA ASP A 1052 -0.70 63.17 7.40
C ASP A 1052 -0.85 61.64 7.16
N LEU A 1053 -2.05 61.10 6.87
CA LEU A 1053 -2.27 59.68 6.51
C LEU A 1053 -1.35 59.24 5.37
N ALA A 1054 -1.19 60.11 4.37
CA ALA A 1054 -0.29 59.90 3.25
C ALA A 1054 1.18 59.81 3.71
N HIS A 1055 1.56 60.46 4.81
CA HIS A 1055 2.90 60.29 5.40
C HIS A 1055 3.08 58.91 6.04
N VAL A 1056 2.08 58.35 6.72
CA VAL A 1056 2.20 57.00 7.31
C VAL A 1056 2.37 55.93 6.23
N VAL A 1057 1.56 56.00 5.17
CA VAL A 1057 1.68 55.08 4.03
C VAL A 1057 3.01 55.28 3.29
N ARG A 1058 3.50 56.52 3.16
CA ARG A 1058 4.83 56.80 2.59
C ARG A 1058 5.98 56.28 3.45
N VAL A 1059 5.88 56.37 4.77
CA VAL A 1059 6.92 55.83 5.68
C VAL A 1059 6.90 54.31 5.66
N LEU A 1060 5.73 53.67 5.71
CA LEU A 1060 5.63 52.21 5.56
C LEU A 1060 6.15 51.76 4.19
N GLY A 1061 5.75 52.44 3.12
CA GLY A 1061 6.24 52.20 1.76
C GLY A 1061 7.76 52.38 1.65
N PHE A 1062 8.32 53.42 2.28
CA PHE A 1062 9.76 53.68 2.30
C PHE A 1062 10.55 52.55 2.95
N PHE A 1063 10.10 52.06 4.10
CA PHE A 1063 10.75 50.94 4.78
C PHE A 1063 10.68 49.65 3.96
N GLN A 1064 9.59 49.44 3.22
CA GLN A 1064 9.43 48.26 2.36
C GLN A 1064 10.22 48.35 1.05
N SER A 1065 10.42 49.55 0.52
CA SER A 1065 11.18 49.78 -0.72
C SER A 1065 12.66 50.11 -0.46
N HIS A 1066 13.12 50.05 0.79
CA HIS A 1066 14.48 50.44 1.15
C HIS A 1066 15.48 49.35 0.73
N SER A 1067 16.49 49.75 -0.05
CA SER A 1067 17.53 48.82 -0.53
C SER A 1067 18.36 48.20 0.59
N HIS A 1068 18.43 48.86 1.76
CA HIS A 1068 19.14 48.37 2.95
C HIS A 1068 18.23 48.49 4.18
N PRO A 1069 17.43 47.46 4.53
CA PRO A 1069 16.46 47.54 5.62
C PRO A 1069 17.08 47.99 6.95
N ALA A 1070 18.28 47.50 7.30
CA ALA A 1070 18.97 47.87 8.53
C ALA A 1070 19.35 49.36 8.62
N GLN A 1071 19.42 50.07 7.48
CA GLN A 1071 19.68 51.52 7.42
C GLN A 1071 18.39 52.33 7.23
N ALA A 1072 17.28 51.67 6.88
CA ALA A 1072 16.00 52.32 6.59
C ALA A 1072 15.50 53.18 7.76
N PHE A 1073 15.81 52.80 9.00
CA PHE A 1073 15.43 53.59 10.16
C PHE A 1073 16.17 54.93 10.24
N ASP A 1074 17.48 54.92 10.01
CA ASP A 1074 18.32 56.11 10.07
C ASP A 1074 18.13 57.00 8.83
N ASP A 1075 17.94 56.37 7.67
CA ASP A 1075 17.64 57.05 6.42
C ASP A 1075 16.24 57.65 6.42
N ALA A 1076 15.25 57.01 7.07
CA ALA A 1076 13.92 57.59 7.25
C ALA A 1076 13.93 58.82 8.15
N MET A 1077 14.76 58.85 9.21
CA MET A 1077 14.90 60.06 10.03
C MET A 1077 15.39 61.24 9.19
N THR A 1078 16.32 60.97 8.27
CA THR A 1078 16.91 61.98 7.38
C THR A 1078 15.93 62.38 6.26
N GLN A 1079 15.30 61.42 5.59
CA GLN A 1079 14.41 61.64 4.45
C GLN A 1079 13.06 62.26 4.82
N PHE A 1080 12.54 61.94 6.00
CA PHE A 1080 11.26 62.48 6.48
C PHE A 1080 11.44 63.63 7.48
N GLU A 1081 12.68 64.09 7.72
CA GLU A 1081 13.03 65.14 8.69
C GLU A 1081 12.43 64.88 10.09
N MET A 1082 12.47 63.63 10.55
CA MET A 1082 11.85 63.21 11.82
C MET A 1082 12.90 62.94 12.90
N SER A 1083 12.62 63.37 14.13
CA SER A 1083 13.43 62.95 15.28
C SER A 1083 13.25 61.45 15.55
N ARG A 1084 14.29 60.79 16.09
CA ARG A 1084 14.24 59.38 16.53
C ARG A 1084 13.01 59.08 17.37
N HIS A 1085 12.70 59.96 18.33
CA HIS A 1085 11.52 59.83 19.17
C HIS A 1085 10.21 59.95 18.36
N GLY A 1086 10.15 60.86 17.39
CA GLY A 1086 9.00 61.02 16.49
C GLY A 1086 8.75 59.79 15.60
N LEU A 1087 9.81 59.20 15.04
CA LEU A 1087 9.70 58.02 14.17
C LEU A 1087 9.31 56.75 14.96
N VAL A 1088 9.90 56.54 16.14
CA VAL A 1088 9.49 55.44 17.05
C VAL A 1088 8.04 55.57 17.50
N GLN A 1089 7.58 56.80 17.80
CA GLN A 1089 6.17 57.01 18.15
C GLN A 1089 5.23 56.72 16.99
N LEU A 1090 5.63 57.03 15.75
CA LEU A 1090 4.87 56.68 14.55
C LEU A 1090 4.78 55.16 14.38
N PHE A 1091 5.89 54.44 14.54
CA PHE A 1091 5.90 52.97 14.44
C PHE A 1091 5.07 52.26 15.51
N ARG A 1092 5.13 52.71 16.77
CA ARG A 1092 4.28 52.18 17.84
C ARG A 1092 2.79 52.36 17.54
N ARG A 1093 2.40 53.44 16.85
CA ARG A 1093 0.99 53.68 16.46
C ARG A 1093 0.50 52.76 15.34
N VAL A 1094 1.41 52.19 14.55
CA VAL A 1094 1.10 51.30 13.43
C VAL A 1094 1.45 49.83 13.72
N GLY A 1095 1.62 49.47 15.01
CA GLY A 1095 1.82 48.08 15.43
C GLY A 1095 3.23 47.52 15.21
N VAL A 1096 4.21 48.40 14.97
CA VAL A 1096 5.62 48.06 14.74
C VAL A 1096 6.44 48.43 15.98
N THR A 1097 7.26 47.50 16.46
CA THR A 1097 8.12 47.75 17.63
C THR A 1097 9.34 48.60 17.25
N GLU A 1098 9.94 49.26 18.25
CA GLU A 1098 11.17 50.01 18.07
C GLU A 1098 12.33 49.12 17.59
N PHE A 1099 12.33 47.86 17.99
CA PHE A 1099 13.29 46.86 17.55
C PHE A 1099 13.08 46.57 16.05
N GLU A 1100 11.88 46.13 15.66
CA GLU A 1100 11.56 45.81 14.27
C GLU A 1100 11.81 47.00 13.31
N ALA A 1101 11.42 48.21 13.73
CA ALA A 1101 11.67 49.42 12.97
C ALA A 1101 13.17 49.69 12.78
N ARG A 1102 14.00 49.52 13.81
CA ARG A 1102 15.46 49.72 13.71
C ARG A 1102 16.17 48.75 12.79
N TYR A 1103 15.66 47.52 12.70
CA TYR A 1103 16.18 46.52 11.76
C TYR A 1103 15.51 46.59 10.39
N GLY A 1104 14.65 47.60 10.14
CA GLY A 1104 13.95 47.79 8.87
C GLY A 1104 12.88 46.75 8.55
N THR A 1105 12.41 46.01 9.54
CA THR A 1105 11.45 44.93 9.35
C THR A 1105 10.05 45.39 9.70
N LEU A 1106 9.10 45.13 8.80
CA LEU A 1106 7.67 45.41 9.03
C LEU A 1106 6.92 44.08 9.19
N PRO A 1107 6.27 43.82 10.35
CA PRO A 1107 5.44 42.63 10.55
C PRO A 1107 4.26 42.59 9.57
N PRO A 1108 3.66 41.44 9.24
CA PRO A 1108 2.48 41.35 8.40
C PRO A 1108 1.33 42.26 8.89
N ALA A 1109 0.53 42.79 7.96
CA ALA A 1109 -0.57 43.70 8.26
C ALA A 1109 -1.54 43.17 9.34
N SER A 1110 -1.87 41.88 9.30
CA SER A 1110 -2.72 41.23 10.31
C SER A 1110 -2.10 41.25 11.71
N GLN A 1111 -0.79 41.01 11.80
CA GLN A 1111 -0.07 41.03 13.08
C GLN A 1111 0.08 42.47 13.60
N ARG A 1112 0.35 43.44 12.72
CA ARG A 1112 0.32 44.87 13.08
C ARG A 1112 -1.05 45.26 13.62
N TRP A 1113 -2.12 44.80 12.95
CA TRP A 1113 -3.50 45.02 13.38
C TRP A 1113 -3.77 44.46 14.78
N ASP A 1114 -3.39 43.21 15.04
CA ASP A 1114 -3.56 42.59 16.36
C ASP A 1114 -2.79 43.34 17.45
N ARG A 1115 -1.59 43.83 17.15
CA ARG A 1115 -0.78 44.63 18.09
C ARG A 1115 -1.38 46.01 18.33
N ILE A 1116 -1.97 46.64 17.30
CA ILE A 1116 -2.71 47.90 17.45
C ILE A 1116 -3.92 47.70 18.37
N LEU A 1117 -4.63 46.56 18.24
CA LEU A 1117 -5.72 46.18 19.13
C LEU A 1117 -5.23 45.92 20.57
N GLN A 1118 -4.11 45.24 20.74
CA GLN A 1118 -3.51 44.98 22.06
C GLN A 1118 -3.03 46.28 22.74
N ALA A 1119 -2.35 47.18 22.02
CA ALA A 1119 -1.83 48.44 22.54
C ALA A 1119 -2.94 49.45 22.91
N SER A 1120 -4.15 49.26 22.39
CA SER A 1120 -5.34 50.03 22.77
C SER A 1120 -6.05 49.48 24.02
N GLY A 1121 -5.48 48.46 24.68
CA GLY A 1121 -5.94 47.93 25.97
C GLY A 1121 -7.09 46.92 25.86
N MET A 1122 -7.37 46.39 24.67
CA MET A 1122 -8.55 45.57 24.44
C MET A 1122 -8.16 44.18 23.91
N LYS A 1123 -8.26 43.16 24.79
CA LYS A 1123 -8.01 41.75 24.45
C LYS A 1123 -9.11 41.23 23.52
N ARG A 1124 -8.72 40.69 22.37
CA ARG A 1124 -9.47 39.60 21.72
C ARG A 1124 -8.95 38.28 22.32
N ALA A 1125 -9.83 37.31 22.58
CA ALA A 1125 -9.37 35.95 22.85
C ALA A 1125 -8.50 35.50 21.65
N LYS A 1126 -7.29 35.00 21.92
CA LYS A 1126 -6.40 34.46 20.90
C LYS A 1126 -7.15 33.36 20.14
N PRO A 1127 -7.21 33.37 18.80
CA PRO A 1127 -7.30 32.12 18.09
C PRO A 1127 -5.95 31.39 18.27
N SER A 1128 -6.02 30.09 18.54
CA SER A 1128 -4.87 29.20 18.60
C SER A 1128 -4.05 29.30 17.31
N PRO A 1129 -2.71 29.15 17.34
CA PRO A 1129 -1.86 29.16 16.16
C PRO A 1129 -2.07 27.84 15.40
N THR A 1130 -3.17 27.72 14.66
CA THR A 1130 -3.42 26.56 13.78
C THR A 1130 -4.26 26.90 12.55
N SER A 1131 -4.52 28.18 12.27
CA SER A 1131 -5.19 28.60 11.03
C SER A 1131 -4.24 29.35 10.10
N ALA A 1132 -3.25 28.64 9.57
CA ALA A 1132 -2.52 29.04 8.37
C ALA A 1132 -2.33 27.80 7.47
N GLN A 1133 -3.42 27.08 7.23
CA GLN A 1133 -3.60 26.30 6.01
C GLN A 1133 -4.73 26.98 5.24
N THR A 1134 -4.37 27.73 4.21
CA THR A 1134 -5.29 27.89 3.08
C THR A 1134 -5.56 26.50 2.50
N PRO A 1135 -6.81 26.12 2.26
CA PRO A 1135 -7.10 25.09 1.27
C PRO A 1135 -6.59 25.60 -0.07
N ASP A 1136 -5.93 24.74 -0.84
CA ASP A 1136 -5.62 25.02 -2.24
C ASP A 1136 -6.92 25.40 -2.97
N GLN A 1137 -7.05 26.68 -3.33
CA GLN A 1137 -8.03 27.13 -4.30
C GLN A 1137 -7.50 26.82 -5.70
N ALA A 1138 -7.61 25.56 -6.11
CA ALA A 1138 -7.88 25.23 -7.50
C ALA A 1138 -9.40 25.15 -7.65
N SER A 1139 -10.05 26.28 -7.93
CA SER A 1139 -11.36 26.39 -8.60
C SER A 1139 -11.88 27.81 -8.47
N LEU A 1140 -11.57 28.66 -9.45
CA LEU A 1140 -12.39 29.81 -9.85
C LEU A 1140 -11.92 30.24 -11.24
N HIS A 1141 -12.24 29.41 -12.23
CA HIS A 1141 -12.45 29.87 -13.60
C HIS A 1141 -13.56 29.03 -14.22
N ALA A 1142 -14.55 29.73 -14.76
CA ALA A 1142 -15.39 29.27 -15.86
C ALA A 1142 -14.54 28.86 -17.06
#